data_AF-A0A182K2F0-F1
#
_entry.id   AF-A0A182K2F0-F1
#
_cell.length_a   1.000
_cell.length_b   1.000
_cell.length_c   1.000
_cell.angle_alpha   90.00
_cell.angle_beta   90.00
_cell.angle_gamma   90.00
#
_symmetry.space_group_name_H-M   'P 1'
#
loop_
_entity.id
_entity.type
_entity.pdbx_description
1 polymer ?
#
loop_
_entity_poly.entity_id
_entity_poly.type
_entity_poly.pdbx_seq_one_letter_code
_entity_poly.pdbx_strand_id
1 'polypeptide(L)'
;MAEGKITVSIQPGNIVGLKGALPNGTDWYVFKGIPYAQPPVGPLRFKPPVPLDTLPTDPLECFIDGPSCYSEDVRFQRMSEDCLYLNVYSPQLHPKTPLPVMVWIHGGGFYSGTGDSALYEPPYLVQQGAVVVCINYRLGPLGFLSLPSAGIDGNMGLKDQRMSLRWVQENIANFGGDPNNVTLFGESAGGASVHLHYLSEASRVFFHKAIAQSGTAFNEWLWQREPVERARKLAQLLGASDESDETVLATLMSASAEKMTAIQNQCMSERDQTMLVRFPFTPVIEEDGAVDAIITEHPSRAAEKVFRKEIPLMLGSTNNEGLVLWGFVKEKLPLFQTDPTRFIPATLDVHSEEDKRNASEAIQKFFFNDRPISLETIRIITTILGDNVNTFPGYIATGLHARFQSAPLYMYVFSHMGELNMYRKEFKIPPEEIGVCHADELYYLFSSSIYNTAAVQDHTECGRFREYFCNLWVNFARFGNPHATIVDWVPVERVTKENEKRFYPAAMNLKDIGECKMTTEFFYERYQFWKNLYQKFNGSHLLPKVSNRTNVDLKCGTVCGIVEKLPDGNDFYAFRGIPYAQPPVNKHRFQPPIPITKFAAPLLDCSKERDTCVAKNPFNQQWQGSENCLHLNVYTPQLNRNATPLPVMVFIHGGAFKYGSGNSDCYSPEYLLEQNVVVVTFNYRLGPLGFLHLPSQGIEGNAALKDQLLVLRWVAENITHFNGDPNNVTLFGESAGAISVHLHLLSPVSTKLFHKAICESSVALADYAVPNDTLGNSRRLAQLINPSANTDPEMLETLLSAPAKQLAELCDRTATGQEKRGAILMPFRPVVDVSGKEVIVPLHPIKAMGTARRIPPIPLLLGYNSREGGSFLTHIVKYPERYREDMERIIPRTLNVKHGTPEARELARRIESFYFGSEGYSPRKVNECADLMSDFSFAILMRATAEMHARYQHRSPLYFYRFEYDGLLNQYKKFLPFPISGAYHADELGYLFRMRMLPKEVHPQSDEARVRRYMCRMWTNFARYGDPTPLHDESLPYRWTPVPPMEPDSTAPFHLPYLRINDEPEMAVDPDKERIDFWKKIYDEFNGGLHNPVYKL
;
A
#
# COMPACT_ATOMS: atom_id res chain seq x y z
N MET A 1 -48.59 -35.95 6.72
CA MET A 1 -49.87 -35.28 6.43
C MET A 1 -50.01 -34.16 7.47
N ALA A 2 -50.29 -32.92 7.05
CA ALA A 2 -50.49 -31.81 8.00
C ALA A 2 -51.85 -31.96 8.68
N GLU A 3 -51.90 -31.88 10.00
CA GLU A 3 -53.10 -32.14 10.82
C GLU A 3 -53.82 -30.85 11.27
N GLY A 4 -53.34 -29.66 10.88
CA GLY A 4 -54.09 -28.41 11.11
C GLY A 4 -53.34 -27.13 10.69
N LYS A 5 -54.10 -26.05 10.46
CA LYS A 5 -53.58 -24.67 10.31
C LYS A 5 -53.38 -24.06 11.70
N ILE A 6 -52.31 -23.30 11.91
CA ILE A 6 -51.99 -22.62 13.17
C ILE A 6 -51.64 -21.15 12.92
N THR A 7 -52.12 -20.24 13.78
CA THR A 7 -51.87 -18.80 13.65
C THR A 7 -50.88 -18.33 14.71
N VAL A 8 -49.90 -17.51 14.31
CA VAL A 8 -48.93 -16.85 15.19
C VAL A 8 -48.89 -15.36 14.85
N SER A 9 -48.83 -14.50 15.86
CA SER A 9 -48.64 -13.06 15.67
C SER A 9 -47.15 -12.73 15.65
N ILE A 10 -46.73 -11.93 14.69
CA ILE A 10 -45.40 -11.29 14.61
C ILE A 10 -45.58 -9.78 14.59
N GLN A 11 -44.52 -9.00 14.79
CA GLN A 11 -44.60 -7.53 14.85
C GLN A 11 -45.40 -6.92 13.67
N PRO A 12 -45.22 -7.35 12.41
CA PRO A 12 -45.95 -6.74 11.28
C PRO A 12 -47.40 -7.25 11.07
N GLY A 13 -47.87 -8.25 11.82
CA GLY A 13 -49.21 -8.84 11.66
C GLY A 13 -49.28 -10.34 11.98
N ASN A 14 -50.37 -11.01 11.59
CA ASN A 14 -50.55 -12.45 11.85
C ASN A 14 -50.11 -13.30 10.65
N ILE A 15 -49.51 -14.45 10.94
CA ILE A 15 -49.13 -15.46 9.94
C ILE A 15 -49.79 -16.80 10.26
N VAL A 16 -50.03 -17.61 9.23
CA VAL A 16 -50.64 -18.94 9.35
C VAL A 16 -49.65 -19.98 8.84
N GLY A 17 -49.27 -20.91 9.71
CA GLY A 17 -48.41 -22.05 9.40
C GLY A 17 -49.15 -23.38 9.46
N LEU A 18 -48.38 -24.47 9.39
CA LEU A 18 -48.89 -25.84 9.44
C LEU A 18 -48.45 -26.54 10.72
N LYS A 19 -49.36 -27.34 11.29
CA LYS A 19 -49.06 -28.35 12.31
C LYS A 19 -48.93 -29.73 11.64
N GLY A 20 -47.87 -30.46 11.97
CA GLY A 20 -47.64 -31.84 11.57
C GLY A 20 -46.97 -32.65 12.68
N ALA A 21 -46.33 -33.76 12.32
CA ALA A 21 -45.58 -34.62 13.22
C ALA A 21 -44.14 -34.79 12.73
N LEU A 22 -43.20 -34.74 13.68
CA LEU A 22 -41.79 -35.07 13.50
C LEU A 22 -41.58 -36.59 13.32
N PRO A 23 -40.39 -37.04 12.87
CA PRO A 23 -40.09 -38.46 12.70
C PRO A 23 -40.29 -39.32 13.97
N ASN A 24 -40.06 -38.75 15.15
CA ASN A 24 -40.31 -39.38 16.46
C ASN A 24 -41.78 -39.33 16.93
N GLY A 25 -42.69 -38.74 16.14
CA GLY A 25 -44.11 -38.60 16.47
C GLY A 25 -44.48 -37.38 17.32
N THR A 26 -43.55 -36.50 17.68
CA THR A 26 -43.89 -35.25 18.40
C THR A 26 -44.41 -34.16 17.46
N ASP A 27 -45.12 -33.16 18.01
CA ASP A 27 -45.66 -32.03 17.23
C ASP A 27 -44.56 -31.29 16.45
N TRP A 28 -44.92 -30.85 15.23
CA TRP A 28 -44.10 -30.03 14.34
C TRP A 28 -44.89 -28.79 13.92
N TYR A 29 -44.40 -27.58 14.19
CA TYR A 29 -44.92 -26.33 13.63
C TYR A 29 -44.00 -25.76 12.54
N VAL A 30 -44.57 -25.47 11.36
CA VAL A 30 -43.85 -25.02 10.16
C VAL A 30 -44.45 -23.71 9.65
N PHE A 31 -43.59 -22.71 9.43
CA PHE A 31 -43.95 -21.46 8.77
C PHE A 31 -42.92 -21.18 7.68
N LYS A 32 -43.31 -21.30 6.41
CA LYS A 32 -42.45 -21.09 5.26
C LYS A 32 -42.77 -19.79 4.53
N GLY A 33 -41.76 -19.09 4.03
CA GLY A 33 -41.94 -17.87 3.24
C GLY A 33 -42.43 -16.67 4.05
N ILE A 34 -41.86 -16.44 5.25
CA ILE A 34 -42.13 -15.24 6.04
C ILE A 34 -41.23 -14.09 5.56
N PRO A 35 -41.76 -12.94 5.08
CA PRO A 35 -40.93 -11.79 4.73
C PRO A 35 -40.35 -11.15 5.99
N TYR A 36 -39.03 -10.93 6.03
CA TYR A 36 -38.36 -10.29 7.17
C TYR A 36 -37.94 -8.84 6.90
N ALA A 37 -38.06 -8.38 5.66
CA ALA A 37 -37.75 -7.04 5.22
C ALA A 37 -38.65 -6.62 4.05
N GLN A 38 -38.68 -5.33 3.73
CA GLN A 38 -39.28 -4.85 2.49
C GLN A 38 -38.55 -5.44 1.27
N PRO A 39 -39.26 -5.72 0.15
CA PRO A 39 -38.64 -6.20 -1.07
C PRO A 39 -37.49 -5.28 -1.53
N PRO A 40 -36.27 -5.78 -1.74
CA PRO A 40 -35.12 -4.97 -2.14
C PRO A 40 -35.18 -4.73 -3.66
N VAL A 41 -36.24 -4.08 -4.13
CA VAL A 41 -36.50 -3.77 -5.55
C VAL A 41 -36.50 -2.25 -5.76
N GLY A 42 -36.34 -1.83 -7.02
CA GLY A 42 -36.37 -0.41 -7.37
C GLY A 42 -35.34 0.39 -6.54
N PRO A 43 -35.72 1.50 -5.88
CA PRO A 43 -34.80 2.30 -5.07
C PRO A 43 -34.08 1.57 -3.93
N LEU A 44 -34.61 0.42 -3.46
CA LEU A 44 -34.03 -0.36 -2.37
C LEU A 44 -33.01 -1.41 -2.85
N ARG A 45 -32.87 -1.60 -4.17
CA ARG A 45 -32.10 -2.69 -4.78
C ARG A 45 -30.66 -2.83 -4.30
N PHE A 46 -29.96 -1.72 -4.16
CA PHE A 46 -28.59 -1.65 -3.65
C PHE A 46 -28.49 -0.88 -2.33
N LYS A 47 -29.57 -0.87 -1.54
CA LYS A 47 -29.61 -0.23 -0.21
C LYS A 47 -29.70 -1.29 0.90
N PRO A 48 -29.30 -0.91 2.14
CA PRO A 48 -29.53 -1.76 3.30
C PRO A 48 -31.01 -2.16 3.40
N PRO A 49 -31.32 -3.39 3.86
CA PRO A 49 -32.69 -3.86 3.98
C PRO A 49 -33.48 -3.00 4.96
N VAL A 50 -34.76 -2.78 4.66
CA VAL A 50 -35.67 -1.96 5.46
C VAL A 50 -36.68 -2.85 6.20
N PRO A 51 -36.98 -2.59 7.48
CA PRO A 51 -37.99 -3.36 8.22
C PRO A 51 -39.38 -3.32 7.57
N LEU A 52 -40.10 -4.43 7.73
CA LEU A 52 -41.49 -4.53 7.30
C LEU A 52 -42.40 -4.02 8.43
N ASP A 53 -43.17 -2.96 8.17
CA ASP A 53 -44.13 -2.43 9.15
C ASP A 53 -45.46 -3.20 9.16
N THR A 54 -45.88 -3.72 8.00
CA THR A 54 -47.14 -4.47 7.84
C THR A 54 -46.98 -5.61 6.84
N LEU A 55 -47.69 -6.73 7.06
CA LEU A 55 -47.75 -7.83 6.10
C LEU A 55 -48.52 -7.47 4.82
N PRO A 56 -48.21 -8.12 3.67
CA PRO A 56 -48.98 -7.95 2.42
C PRO A 56 -50.46 -8.35 2.56
N THR A 57 -50.73 -9.33 3.42
CA THR A 57 -52.07 -9.77 3.83
C THR A 57 -52.03 -10.11 5.31
N ASP A 58 -53.14 -9.89 6.03
CA ASP A 58 -53.26 -10.26 7.44
C ASP A 58 -54.56 -11.06 7.67
N PRO A 59 -54.48 -12.38 7.92
CA PRO A 59 -53.25 -13.15 8.07
C PRO A 59 -52.53 -13.46 6.74
N LEU A 60 -51.20 -13.64 6.78
CA LEU A 60 -50.39 -14.16 5.68
C LEU A 60 -50.27 -15.70 5.76
N GLU A 61 -50.56 -16.40 4.66
CA GLU A 61 -50.37 -17.86 4.60
C GLU A 61 -48.91 -18.22 4.31
N CYS A 62 -48.27 -18.92 5.25
CA CYS A 62 -46.84 -19.27 5.23
C CYS A 62 -46.66 -20.80 5.06
N PHE A 63 -47.17 -21.36 3.97
CA PHE A 63 -47.17 -22.81 3.72
C PHE A 63 -46.08 -23.29 2.76
N ILE A 64 -45.57 -22.39 1.92
CA ILE A 64 -44.59 -22.68 0.88
C ILE A 64 -43.39 -21.75 1.04
N ASP A 65 -42.24 -22.19 0.56
CA ASP A 65 -41.05 -21.35 0.55
C ASP A 65 -41.29 -20.04 -0.25
N GLY A 66 -40.65 -18.97 0.20
CA GLY A 66 -40.56 -17.71 -0.55
C GLY A 66 -39.75 -17.91 -1.84
N PRO A 67 -39.71 -16.93 -2.76
CA PRO A 67 -38.79 -17.00 -3.88
C PRO A 67 -37.33 -17.02 -3.39
N SER A 68 -36.50 -17.84 -4.04
CA SER A 68 -35.05 -17.79 -3.86
C SER A 68 -34.49 -16.47 -4.42
N CYS A 69 -33.36 -16.02 -3.89
CA CYS A 69 -32.63 -14.90 -4.51
C CYS A 69 -31.99 -15.35 -5.84
N TYR A 70 -31.77 -14.41 -6.75
CA TYR A 70 -31.19 -14.71 -8.06
C TYR A 70 -29.81 -15.38 -7.95
N SER A 71 -29.65 -16.49 -8.67
CA SER A 71 -28.40 -17.25 -8.80
C SER A 71 -28.34 -18.00 -10.14
N GLU A 72 -27.18 -18.57 -10.47
CA GLU A 72 -26.98 -19.39 -11.70
C GLU A 72 -27.36 -20.88 -11.51
N ASP A 73 -27.84 -21.28 -10.33
CA ASP A 73 -28.08 -22.69 -10.02
C ASP A 73 -29.44 -23.15 -10.54
N VAL A 74 -29.41 -24.03 -11.54
CA VAL A 74 -30.58 -24.57 -12.23
C VAL A 74 -31.51 -25.40 -11.35
N ARG A 75 -31.09 -25.79 -10.15
CA ARG A 75 -31.96 -26.47 -9.17
C ARG A 75 -33.04 -25.54 -8.64
N PHE A 76 -32.85 -24.22 -8.70
CA PHE A 76 -33.79 -23.23 -8.16
C PHE A 76 -34.68 -22.68 -9.28
N GLN A 77 -35.98 -23.02 -9.24
CA GLN A 77 -36.92 -22.69 -10.32
C GLN A 77 -37.71 -21.40 -10.10
N ARG A 78 -37.81 -20.89 -8.86
CA ARG A 78 -38.59 -19.69 -8.51
C ARG A 78 -37.67 -18.64 -7.86
N MET A 79 -37.03 -17.83 -8.71
CA MET A 79 -36.16 -16.74 -8.28
C MET A 79 -36.83 -15.37 -8.43
N SER A 80 -36.53 -14.44 -7.51
CA SER A 80 -37.02 -13.06 -7.52
C SER A 80 -36.01 -12.13 -6.85
N GLU A 81 -36.11 -10.82 -7.10
CA GLU A 81 -35.45 -9.81 -6.26
C GLU A 81 -36.22 -9.60 -4.95
N ASP A 82 -37.54 -9.79 -4.96
CA ASP A 82 -38.32 -9.96 -3.74
C ASP A 82 -38.05 -11.36 -3.16
N CYS A 83 -36.92 -11.48 -2.44
CA CYS A 83 -36.40 -12.76 -1.96
C CYS A 83 -35.98 -12.74 -0.47
N LEU A 84 -36.22 -11.65 0.27
CA LEU A 84 -35.86 -11.53 1.69
C LEU A 84 -36.87 -12.24 2.60
N TYR A 85 -36.91 -13.57 2.48
CA TYR A 85 -37.79 -14.46 3.20
C TYR A 85 -37.02 -15.39 4.14
N LEU A 86 -37.68 -15.84 5.20
CA LEU A 86 -37.18 -16.87 6.10
C LEU A 86 -38.25 -17.92 6.40
N ASN A 87 -37.78 -19.07 6.87
CA ASN A 87 -38.58 -20.21 7.28
C ASN A 87 -38.34 -20.46 8.78
N VAL A 88 -39.40 -20.70 9.56
CA VAL A 88 -39.32 -21.04 10.99
C VAL A 88 -39.90 -22.43 11.25
N TYR A 89 -39.14 -23.25 11.95
CA TYR A 89 -39.50 -24.60 12.36
C TYR A 89 -39.41 -24.72 13.88
N SER A 90 -40.48 -25.15 14.54
CA SER A 90 -40.55 -25.24 16.00
C SER A 90 -41.19 -26.55 16.46
N PRO A 91 -40.69 -27.17 17.55
CA PRO A 91 -41.34 -28.33 18.14
C PRO A 91 -42.52 -27.95 19.05
N GLN A 92 -42.56 -26.70 19.53
CA GLN A 92 -43.59 -26.22 20.45
C GLN A 92 -43.68 -24.69 20.44
N LEU A 93 -44.89 -24.14 20.24
CA LEU A 93 -45.11 -22.68 20.23
C LEU A 93 -45.16 -22.05 21.64
N HIS A 94 -45.61 -22.80 22.64
CA HIS A 94 -45.75 -22.33 24.02
C HIS A 94 -45.07 -23.31 25.01
N PRO A 95 -43.74 -23.45 24.96
CA PRO A 95 -43.00 -24.29 25.89
C PRO A 95 -42.96 -23.67 27.29
N LYS A 96 -42.80 -24.51 28.32
CA LYS A 96 -42.64 -24.03 29.72
C LYS A 96 -41.36 -23.21 29.91
N THR A 97 -40.33 -23.56 29.15
CA THR A 97 -39.03 -22.88 29.10
C THR A 97 -38.74 -22.54 27.64
N PRO A 98 -38.39 -21.28 27.32
CA PRO A 98 -37.98 -20.89 25.97
C PRO A 98 -36.90 -21.80 25.40
N LEU A 99 -37.02 -22.14 24.11
CA LEU A 99 -36.14 -23.10 23.44
C LEU A 99 -34.92 -22.42 22.80
N PRO A 100 -33.74 -23.08 22.71
CA PRO A 100 -32.62 -22.54 21.97
C PRO A 100 -32.98 -22.30 20.49
N VAL A 101 -32.52 -21.18 19.93
CA VAL A 101 -32.77 -20.78 18.55
C VAL A 101 -31.52 -20.98 17.72
N MET A 102 -31.64 -21.59 16.54
CA MET A 102 -30.55 -21.78 15.58
C MET A 102 -30.89 -21.11 14.26
N VAL A 103 -30.08 -20.16 13.82
CA VAL A 103 -30.29 -19.39 12.58
C VAL A 103 -29.27 -19.82 11.53
N TRP A 104 -29.77 -20.43 10.45
CA TRP A 104 -28.99 -21.02 9.37
C TRP A 104 -28.72 -20.03 8.24
N ILE A 105 -27.43 -19.82 7.93
CA ILE A 105 -26.96 -19.10 6.74
C ILE A 105 -26.40 -20.12 5.74
N HIS A 106 -27.03 -20.23 4.57
CA HIS A 106 -26.59 -21.16 3.53
C HIS A 106 -25.27 -20.74 2.86
N GLY A 107 -24.53 -21.74 2.36
CA GLY A 107 -23.33 -21.58 1.54
C GLY A 107 -23.65 -21.25 0.07
N GLY A 108 -22.70 -21.52 -0.84
CA GLY A 108 -22.83 -21.26 -2.28
C GLY A 108 -21.97 -20.11 -2.82
N GLY A 109 -20.84 -19.83 -2.16
CA GLY A 109 -19.84 -18.88 -2.67
C GLY A 109 -20.30 -17.43 -2.81
N PHE A 110 -21.39 -17.05 -2.12
CA PHE A 110 -22.07 -15.75 -2.23
C PHE A 110 -22.77 -15.47 -3.57
N TYR A 111 -22.79 -16.41 -4.53
CA TYR A 111 -23.44 -16.22 -5.83
C TYR A 111 -24.53 -17.26 -6.13
N SER A 112 -24.66 -18.30 -5.30
CA SER A 112 -25.73 -19.29 -5.33
C SER A 112 -26.17 -19.72 -3.93
N GLY A 113 -27.30 -20.42 -3.85
CA GLY A 113 -27.85 -20.99 -2.62
C GLY A 113 -29.23 -20.44 -2.27
N THR A 114 -29.86 -21.07 -1.28
CA THR A 114 -31.20 -20.73 -0.78
C THR A 114 -31.41 -21.29 0.64
N GLY A 115 -32.29 -20.68 1.42
CA GLY A 115 -32.80 -21.17 2.71
C GLY A 115 -34.02 -22.11 2.57
N ASP A 116 -34.34 -22.54 1.34
CA ASP A 116 -35.52 -23.34 1.04
C ASP A 116 -35.51 -24.73 1.68
N SER A 117 -36.72 -25.19 2.03
CA SER A 117 -36.95 -26.50 2.64
C SER A 117 -36.56 -27.70 1.76
N ALA A 118 -36.41 -27.50 0.44
CA ALA A 118 -35.96 -28.57 -0.46
C ALA A 118 -34.52 -29.03 -0.18
N LEU A 119 -33.68 -28.15 0.37
CA LEU A 119 -32.30 -28.43 0.76
C LEU A 119 -32.12 -28.50 2.28
N TYR A 120 -32.81 -27.63 3.02
CA TYR A 120 -32.54 -27.36 4.43
C TYR A 120 -33.77 -27.50 5.33
N GLU A 121 -34.58 -28.55 5.15
CA GLU A 121 -35.65 -28.87 6.10
C GLU A 121 -35.02 -29.49 7.37
N PRO A 122 -35.31 -29.02 8.60
CA PRO A 122 -34.52 -29.42 9.78
C PRO A 122 -35.24 -30.34 10.79
N PRO A 123 -35.89 -31.46 10.39
CA PRO A 123 -36.65 -32.29 11.33
C PRO A 123 -35.81 -32.77 12.52
N TYR A 124 -34.55 -33.13 12.28
CA TYR A 124 -33.70 -33.76 13.28
C TYR A 124 -33.15 -32.76 14.29
N LEU A 125 -32.91 -31.50 13.90
CA LEU A 125 -32.57 -30.43 14.84
C LEU A 125 -33.79 -30.05 15.69
N VAL A 126 -34.97 -29.93 15.07
CA VAL A 126 -36.22 -29.59 15.76
C VAL A 126 -36.60 -30.68 16.76
N GLN A 127 -36.42 -31.95 16.39
CA GLN A 127 -36.61 -33.11 17.27
C GLN A 127 -35.74 -33.10 18.53
N GLN A 128 -34.55 -32.49 18.47
CA GLN A 128 -33.67 -32.30 19.63
C GLN A 128 -34.08 -31.11 20.52
N GLY A 129 -35.19 -30.43 20.20
CA GLY A 129 -35.77 -29.36 21.00
C GLY A 129 -35.17 -27.98 20.72
N ALA A 130 -34.90 -27.67 19.45
CA ALA A 130 -34.46 -26.34 19.00
C ALA A 130 -35.49 -25.71 18.05
N VAL A 131 -35.59 -24.38 18.07
CA VAL A 131 -36.28 -23.62 17.02
C VAL A 131 -35.25 -23.30 15.94
N VAL A 132 -35.54 -23.66 14.69
CA VAL A 132 -34.61 -23.47 13.56
C VAL A 132 -35.17 -22.44 12.60
N VAL A 133 -34.34 -21.48 12.20
CA VAL A 133 -34.66 -20.42 11.25
C VAL A 133 -33.73 -20.54 10.04
N CYS A 134 -34.27 -20.74 8.84
CA CYS A 134 -33.50 -20.76 7.60
C CYS A 134 -33.78 -19.49 6.80
N ILE A 135 -32.76 -18.79 6.34
CA ILE A 135 -32.91 -17.47 5.71
C ILE A 135 -32.43 -17.46 4.24
N ASN A 136 -33.10 -16.66 3.42
CA ASN A 136 -32.55 -16.16 2.15
C ASN A 136 -31.85 -14.83 2.37
N TYR A 137 -30.85 -14.52 1.54
CA TYR A 137 -30.16 -13.21 1.50
C TYR A 137 -29.71 -12.90 0.07
N ARG A 138 -29.54 -11.62 -0.30
CA ARG A 138 -29.13 -11.24 -1.67
C ARG A 138 -27.74 -11.82 -2.00
N LEU A 139 -27.61 -12.32 -3.23
CA LEU A 139 -26.41 -12.98 -3.76
C LEU A 139 -25.82 -12.21 -4.95
N GLY A 140 -24.60 -12.58 -5.32
CA GLY A 140 -23.88 -12.08 -6.49
C GLY A 140 -23.81 -10.55 -6.51
N PRO A 141 -24.00 -9.91 -7.67
CA PRO A 141 -23.95 -8.45 -7.75
C PRO A 141 -25.09 -7.76 -7.00
N LEU A 142 -26.21 -8.41 -6.70
CA LEU A 142 -27.28 -7.80 -5.91
C LEU A 142 -26.92 -7.75 -4.41
N GLY A 143 -26.13 -8.71 -3.94
CA GLY A 143 -25.71 -8.81 -2.54
C GLY A 143 -24.38 -8.13 -2.23
N PHE A 144 -23.45 -8.08 -3.19
CA PHE A 144 -22.04 -7.79 -2.88
C PHE A 144 -21.38 -6.79 -3.83
N LEU A 145 -22.13 -6.16 -4.74
CA LEU A 145 -21.62 -5.04 -5.53
C LEU A 145 -21.31 -3.85 -4.62
N SER A 146 -20.18 -3.19 -4.86
CA SER A 146 -19.77 -1.98 -4.14
C SER A 146 -19.32 -0.91 -5.14
N LEU A 147 -19.93 0.26 -5.03
CA LEU A 147 -19.65 1.49 -5.76
C LEU A 147 -19.97 2.68 -4.83
N PRO A 148 -19.12 2.93 -3.80
CA PRO A 148 -19.44 3.90 -2.75
C PRO A 148 -19.67 5.32 -3.27
N SER A 149 -18.94 5.71 -4.32
CA SER A 149 -19.08 7.03 -4.95
C SER A 149 -20.46 7.26 -5.59
N ALA A 150 -21.18 6.18 -5.94
CA ALA A 150 -22.57 6.21 -6.39
C ALA A 150 -23.58 5.85 -5.27
N GLY A 151 -23.12 5.74 -4.03
CA GLY A 151 -23.95 5.42 -2.86
C GLY A 151 -24.30 3.94 -2.69
N ILE A 152 -23.47 3.02 -3.22
CA ILE A 152 -23.55 1.58 -2.98
C ILE A 152 -22.34 1.13 -2.15
N ASP A 153 -22.48 1.09 -0.83
CA ASP A 153 -21.34 0.83 0.07
C ASP A 153 -20.79 -0.61 -0.04
N GLY A 154 -21.64 -1.57 -0.44
CA GLY A 154 -21.33 -3.01 -0.47
C GLY A 154 -22.03 -3.82 0.62
N ASN A 155 -21.77 -5.13 0.62
CA ASN A 155 -22.21 -6.09 1.64
C ASN A 155 -23.73 -6.14 1.93
N MET A 156 -24.57 -5.80 0.96
CA MET A 156 -26.02 -5.85 1.08
C MET A 156 -26.53 -7.23 1.54
N GLY A 157 -25.94 -8.32 1.04
CA GLY A 157 -26.26 -9.68 1.48
C GLY A 157 -25.94 -9.94 2.96
N LEU A 158 -24.86 -9.39 3.51
CA LEU A 158 -24.57 -9.48 4.96
C LEU A 158 -25.52 -8.59 5.77
N LYS A 159 -25.93 -7.45 5.23
CA LYS A 159 -26.92 -6.57 5.87
C LYS A 159 -28.29 -7.24 5.93
N ASP A 160 -28.68 -7.98 4.88
CA ASP A 160 -29.87 -8.83 4.85
C ASP A 160 -29.82 -9.90 5.96
N GLN A 161 -28.67 -10.56 6.11
CA GLN A 161 -28.46 -11.53 7.19
C GLN A 161 -28.61 -10.88 8.57
N ARG A 162 -27.97 -9.73 8.85
CA ARG A 162 -28.16 -9.01 10.13
C ARG A 162 -29.62 -8.61 10.35
N MET A 163 -30.32 -8.23 9.29
CA MET A 163 -31.73 -7.88 9.37
C MET A 163 -32.61 -9.06 9.76
N SER A 164 -32.33 -10.25 9.24
CA SER A 164 -33.00 -11.47 9.68
C SER A 164 -32.74 -11.78 11.17
N LEU A 165 -31.54 -11.48 11.69
CA LEU A 165 -31.22 -11.65 13.11
C LEU A 165 -31.97 -10.67 13.99
N ARG A 166 -32.17 -9.43 13.51
CA ARG A 166 -33.06 -8.47 14.15
C ARG A 166 -34.50 -8.98 14.17
N TRP A 167 -35.00 -9.51 13.05
CA TRP A 167 -36.33 -10.12 12.98
C TRP A 167 -36.48 -11.26 13.99
N VAL A 168 -35.45 -12.12 14.14
CA VAL A 168 -35.42 -13.20 15.13
C VAL A 168 -35.55 -12.63 16.54
N GLN A 169 -34.77 -11.60 16.91
CA GLN A 169 -34.88 -10.96 18.22
C GLN A 169 -36.29 -10.43 18.52
N GLU A 170 -36.94 -9.86 17.51
CA GLU A 170 -38.25 -9.21 17.66
C GLU A 170 -39.43 -10.20 17.71
N ASN A 171 -39.28 -11.40 17.13
CA ASN A 171 -40.43 -12.28 16.84
C ASN A 171 -40.31 -13.72 17.35
N ILE A 172 -39.10 -14.25 17.59
CA ILE A 172 -38.92 -15.70 17.77
C ILE A 172 -39.59 -16.26 19.04
N ALA A 173 -39.85 -15.41 20.02
CA ALA A 173 -40.57 -15.77 21.25
C ALA A 173 -41.98 -16.33 20.96
N ASN A 174 -42.65 -15.83 19.91
CA ASN A 174 -43.98 -16.29 19.52
C ASN A 174 -43.97 -17.67 18.84
N PHE A 175 -42.78 -18.18 18.52
CA PHE A 175 -42.56 -19.53 18.00
C PHE A 175 -42.00 -20.48 19.08
N GLY A 176 -41.94 -20.04 20.34
CA GLY A 176 -41.40 -20.79 21.47
C GLY A 176 -39.88 -20.68 21.65
N GLY A 177 -39.20 -19.89 20.82
CA GLY A 177 -37.75 -19.69 20.89
C GLY A 177 -37.33 -18.64 21.93
N ASP A 178 -36.10 -18.75 22.43
CA ASP A 178 -35.48 -17.79 23.33
C ASP A 178 -34.66 -16.76 22.53
N PRO A 179 -35.08 -15.47 22.47
CA PRO A 179 -34.28 -14.42 21.83
C PRO A 179 -32.93 -14.19 22.53
N ASN A 180 -32.79 -14.59 23.79
CA ASN A 180 -31.53 -14.50 24.55
C ASN A 180 -30.64 -15.76 24.41
N ASN A 181 -31.05 -16.75 23.62
CA ASN A 181 -30.27 -17.96 23.37
C ASN A 181 -30.25 -18.34 21.88
N VAL A 182 -29.76 -17.38 21.07
CA VAL A 182 -29.65 -17.51 19.62
C VAL A 182 -28.25 -17.97 19.20
N THR A 183 -28.19 -18.99 18.36
CA THR A 183 -26.97 -19.52 17.74
C THR A 183 -26.98 -19.23 16.26
N LEU A 184 -25.99 -18.49 15.77
CA LEU A 184 -25.78 -18.26 14.35
C LEU A 184 -24.92 -19.37 13.77
N PHE A 185 -25.37 -20.06 12.72
CA PHE A 185 -24.59 -21.12 12.10
C PHE A 185 -24.71 -21.15 10.57
N GLY A 186 -23.67 -21.65 9.91
CA GLY A 186 -23.59 -21.64 8.46
C GLY A 186 -22.41 -22.44 7.93
N GLU A 187 -22.48 -22.79 6.64
CA GLU A 187 -21.46 -23.58 5.94
C GLU A 187 -20.87 -22.83 4.74
N SER A 188 -19.58 -23.05 4.47
CA SER A 188 -18.85 -22.42 3.36
C SER A 188 -18.96 -20.90 3.41
N ALA A 189 -19.49 -20.24 2.37
CA ALA A 189 -19.79 -18.80 2.38
C ALA A 189 -20.71 -18.37 3.54
N GLY A 190 -21.64 -19.24 3.98
CA GLY A 190 -22.45 -19.03 5.17
C GLY A 190 -21.64 -19.12 6.46
N GLY A 191 -20.66 -20.03 6.53
CA GLY A 191 -19.72 -20.10 7.66
C GLY A 191 -18.82 -18.86 7.73
N ALA A 192 -18.33 -18.39 6.58
CA ALA A 192 -17.61 -17.13 6.48
C ALA A 192 -18.48 -15.94 6.93
N SER A 193 -19.76 -15.92 6.54
CA SER A 193 -20.74 -14.92 6.99
C SER A 193 -20.95 -14.93 8.51
N VAL A 194 -21.10 -16.11 9.12
CA VAL A 194 -21.17 -16.28 10.59
C VAL A 194 -19.95 -15.64 11.25
N HIS A 195 -18.76 -15.91 10.72
CA HIS A 195 -17.53 -15.36 11.28
C HIS A 195 -17.41 -13.84 11.05
N LEU A 196 -17.87 -13.29 9.92
CA LEU A 196 -17.93 -11.84 9.70
C LEU A 196 -18.89 -11.16 10.69
N HIS A 197 -20.07 -11.72 10.93
CA HIS A 197 -20.97 -11.23 11.97
C HIS A 197 -20.37 -11.38 13.38
N TYR A 198 -19.59 -12.44 13.63
CA TYR A 198 -18.83 -12.59 14.87
C TYR A 198 -17.85 -11.43 15.06
N LEU A 199 -17.13 -11.02 14.02
CA LEU A 199 -16.15 -9.94 14.08
C LEU A 199 -16.79 -8.53 14.06
N SER A 200 -18.10 -8.43 13.88
CA SER A 200 -18.85 -7.17 13.79
C SER A 200 -19.57 -6.85 15.11
N GLU A 201 -19.09 -5.85 15.86
CA GLU A 201 -19.71 -5.45 17.14
C GLU A 201 -21.21 -5.12 16.98
N ALA A 202 -21.61 -4.50 15.87
CA ALA A 202 -23.00 -4.19 15.56
C ALA A 202 -23.87 -5.44 15.31
N SER A 203 -23.29 -6.56 14.91
CA SER A 203 -24.00 -7.83 14.71
C SER A 203 -24.06 -8.68 16.00
N ARG A 204 -23.04 -8.62 16.85
CA ARG A 204 -22.91 -9.44 18.08
C ARG A 204 -24.07 -9.28 19.06
N VAL A 205 -24.81 -8.19 18.99
CA VAL A 205 -25.98 -7.95 19.84
C VAL A 205 -27.11 -8.95 19.58
N PHE A 206 -27.20 -9.52 18.36
CA PHE A 206 -28.34 -10.35 17.94
C PHE A 206 -28.16 -11.86 18.16
N PHE A 207 -26.97 -12.34 18.52
CA PHE A 207 -26.70 -13.76 18.76
C PHE A 207 -25.78 -13.99 19.95
N HIS A 208 -25.78 -15.22 20.44
CA HIS A 208 -25.19 -15.61 21.72
C HIS A 208 -24.15 -16.73 21.58
N LYS A 209 -24.21 -17.50 20.49
CA LYS A 209 -23.23 -18.52 20.09
C LYS A 209 -23.05 -18.50 18.57
N ALA A 210 -21.94 -19.02 18.08
CA ALA A 210 -21.67 -19.11 16.64
C ALA A 210 -21.05 -20.46 16.25
N ILE A 211 -21.47 -21.03 15.11
CA ILE A 211 -20.86 -22.21 14.50
C ILE A 211 -20.53 -21.89 13.03
N ALA A 212 -19.25 -21.88 12.68
CA ALA A 212 -18.81 -21.66 11.31
C ALA A 212 -18.20 -22.95 10.74
N GLN A 213 -18.89 -23.54 9.76
CA GLN A 213 -18.53 -24.79 9.13
C GLN A 213 -17.79 -24.53 7.82
N SER A 214 -16.52 -24.94 7.73
CA SER A 214 -15.71 -24.93 6.50
C SER A 214 -15.45 -23.54 5.88
N GLY A 215 -15.80 -22.45 6.57
CA GLY A 215 -15.61 -21.07 6.08
C GLY A 215 -15.37 -20.08 7.21
N THR A 216 -14.45 -19.13 6.99
CA THR A 216 -14.01 -18.12 7.96
C THR A 216 -13.70 -16.80 7.24
N ALA A 217 -13.49 -15.73 8.02
CA ALA A 217 -13.05 -14.44 7.51
C ALA A 217 -11.63 -14.47 6.87
N PHE A 218 -10.88 -15.56 7.02
CA PHE A 218 -9.49 -15.69 6.56
C PHE A 218 -9.33 -16.49 5.26
N ASN A 219 -10.42 -16.99 4.69
CA ASN A 219 -10.38 -17.74 3.44
C ASN A 219 -10.04 -16.80 2.27
N GLU A 220 -9.13 -17.21 1.38
CA GLU A 220 -8.62 -16.36 0.29
C GLU A 220 -9.68 -15.95 -0.74
N TRP A 221 -10.74 -16.75 -0.86
CA TRP A 221 -11.85 -16.54 -1.79
C TRP A 221 -12.93 -15.59 -1.27
N LEU A 222 -12.85 -15.17 0.00
CA LEU A 222 -13.87 -14.33 0.63
C LEU A 222 -13.82 -12.88 0.15
N TRP A 223 -12.63 -12.32 -0.01
CA TRP A 223 -12.46 -10.87 -0.22
C TRP A 223 -12.47 -10.50 -1.69
N GLN A 224 -13.43 -9.65 -2.06
CA GLN A 224 -13.51 -9.11 -3.40
C GLN A 224 -12.32 -8.21 -3.70
N ARG A 225 -11.72 -8.38 -4.88
CA ARG A 225 -10.67 -7.51 -5.40
C ARG A 225 -11.26 -6.50 -6.36
N GLU A 226 -10.72 -5.27 -6.33
CA GLU A 226 -11.08 -4.20 -7.27
C GLU A 226 -12.60 -4.00 -7.36
N PRO A 227 -13.29 -3.78 -6.21
CA PRO A 227 -14.75 -3.84 -6.16
C PRO A 227 -15.45 -2.81 -7.05
N VAL A 228 -14.89 -1.61 -7.13
CA VAL A 228 -15.41 -0.50 -7.96
C VAL A 228 -15.25 -0.83 -9.44
N GLU A 229 -14.09 -1.34 -9.83
CA GLU A 229 -13.78 -1.74 -11.20
C GLU A 229 -14.69 -2.89 -11.64
N ARG A 230 -14.96 -3.87 -10.77
CA ARG A 230 -15.94 -4.93 -11.03
C ARG A 230 -17.35 -4.38 -11.25
N ALA A 231 -17.80 -3.43 -10.42
CA ALA A 231 -19.11 -2.80 -10.57
C ALA A 231 -19.22 -2.04 -11.91
N ARG A 232 -18.20 -1.26 -12.28
CA ARG A 232 -18.15 -0.56 -13.57
C ARG A 232 -18.09 -1.53 -14.74
N LYS A 233 -17.31 -2.61 -14.62
CA LYS A 233 -17.22 -3.65 -15.66
C LYS A 233 -18.56 -4.33 -15.89
N LEU A 234 -19.31 -4.63 -14.83
CA LEU A 234 -20.67 -5.14 -14.94
C LEU A 234 -21.58 -4.16 -15.69
N ALA A 235 -21.56 -2.87 -15.33
CA ALA A 235 -22.34 -1.85 -16.00
C ALA A 235 -21.96 -1.72 -17.49
N GLN A 236 -20.67 -1.79 -17.83
CA GLN A 236 -20.19 -1.80 -19.21
C GLN A 236 -20.76 -3.00 -19.99
N LEU A 237 -20.70 -4.20 -19.42
CA LEU A 237 -21.26 -5.42 -20.04
C LEU A 237 -22.78 -5.36 -20.20
N LEU A 238 -23.46 -4.56 -19.37
CA LEU A 238 -24.89 -4.31 -19.45
C LEU A 238 -25.26 -3.23 -20.49
N GLY A 239 -24.29 -2.45 -20.97
CA GLY A 239 -24.46 -1.45 -22.02
C GLY A 239 -24.36 0.01 -21.56
N ALA A 240 -23.68 0.30 -20.44
CA ALA A 240 -23.44 1.68 -20.01
C ALA A 240 -22.73 2.50 -21.11
N SER A 241 -23.20 3.73 -21.35
CA SER A 241 -22.67 4.60 -22.42
C SER A 241 -21.31 5.21 -22.11
N ASP A 242 -20.97 5.32 -20.84
CA ASP A 242 -19.74 5.89 -20.31
C ASP A 242 -19.49 5.39 -18.88
N GLU A 243 -18.38 5.83 -18.27
CA GLU A 243 -17.92 5.38 -16.97
C GLU A 243 -18.31 6.31 -15.82
N SER A 244 -19.17 7.32 -16.02
CA SER A 244 -19.64 8.19 -14.94
C SER A 244 -20.47 7.44 -13.91
N ASP A 245 -20.45 7.87 -12.65
CA ASP A 245 -21.19 7.22 -11.58
C ASP A 245 -22.70 7.26 -11.82
N GLU A 246 -23.19 8.35 -12.41
CA GLU A 246 -24.59 8.52 -12.76
C GLU A 246 -25.03 7.51 -13.82
N THR A 247 -24.28 7.38 -14.92
CA THR A 247 -24.58 6.42 -16.00
C THR A 247 -24.43 4.97 -15.51
N VAL A 248 -23.36 4.68 -14.77
CA VAL A 248 -23.11 3.35 -14.20
C VAL A 248 -24.25 2.96 -13.26
N LEU A 249 -24.62 3.82 -12.31
CA LEU A 249 -25.71 3.57 -11.37
C LEU A 249 -27.05 3.39 -12.09
N ALA A 250 -27.38 4.27 -13.05
CA ALA A 250 -28.62 4.17 -13.81
C ALA A 250 -28.70 2.84 -14.59
N THR A 251 -27.59 2.43 -15.22
CA THR A 251 -27.49 1.16 -15.94
C THR A 251 -27.72 -0.02 -15.00
N LEU A 252 -27.00 -0.07 -13.87
CA LEU A 252 -27.14 -1.12 -12.86
C LEU A 252 -28.57 -1.19 -12.29
N MET A 253 -29.19 -0.03 -12.00
CA MET A 253 -30.55 0.04 -11.47
C MET A 253 -31.61 -0.45 -12.47
N SER A 254 -31.42 -0.21 -13.77
CA SER A 254 -32.34 -0.61 -14.83
C SER A 254 -32.18 -2.05 -15.33
N ALA A 255 -31.01 -2.67 -15.12
CA ALA A 255 -30.70 -3.98 -15.66
C ALA A 255 -31.55 -5.09 -15.01
N SER A 256 -31.93 -6.13 -15.76
CA SER A 256 -32.60 -7.28 -15.15
C SER A 256 -31.63 -8.05 -14.26
N ALA A 257 -32.09 -8.49 -13.08
CA ALA A 257 -31.28 -9.30 -12.17
C ALA A 257 -30.80 -10.61 -12.81
N GLU A 258 -31.63 -11.22 -13.65
CA GLU A 258 -31.26 -12.40 -14.45
C GLU A 258 -30.04 -12.12 -15.33
N LYS A 259 -30.04 -11.02 -16.09
CA LYS A 259 -28.91 -10.67 -16.96
C LYS A 259 -27.66 -10.34 -16.15
N MET A 260 -27.79 -9.59 -15.05
CA MET A 260 -26.68 -9.29 -14.15
C MET A 260 -26.03 -10.56 -13.62
N THR A 261 -26.85 -11.51 -13.18
CA THR A 261 -26.42 -12.80 -12.64
C THR A 261 -25.73 -13.62 -13.72
N ALA A 262 -26.28 -13.71 -14.93
CA ALA A 262 -25.74 -14.53 -16.01
C ALA A 262 -24.37 -14.07 -16.56
N ILE A 263 -24.01 -12.79 -16.38
CA ILE A 263 -22.75 -12.23 -16.90
C ILE A 263 -21.72 -11.92 -15.80
N GLN A 264 -22.04 -12.17 -14.53
CA GLN A 264 -21.20 -11.76 -13.40
C GLN A 264 -19.78 -12.33 -13.48
N ASN A 265 -19.62 -13.55 -13.99
CA ASN A 265 -18.31 -14.20 -14.13
C ASN A 265 -17.37 -13.48 -15.11
N GLN A 266 -17.91 -12.69 -16.05
CA GLN A 266 -17.13 -11.89 -17.00
C GLN A 266 -16.55 -10.61 -16.36
N CYS A 267 -16.93 -10.29 -15.13
CA CYS A 267 -16.42 -9.12 -14.39
C CYS A 267 -15.09 -9.40 -13.68
N MET A 268 -14.64 -10.66 -13.63
CA MET A 268 -13.39 -11.05 -12.96
C MET A 268 -12.16 -10.58 -13.74
N SER A 269 -11.16 -10.03 -13.03
CA SER A 269 -9.89 -9.58 -13.60
C SER A 269 -9.06 -10.74 -14.17
N GLU A 270 -8.10 -10.46 -15.05
CA GLU A 270 -7.14 -11.48 -15.53
C GLU A 270 -6.42 -12.17 -14.37
N ARG A 271 -6.11 -11.42 -13.31
CA ARG A 271 -5.50 -11.97 -12.09
C ARG A 271 -6.45 -12.92 -11.37
N ASP A 272 -7.73 -12.58 -11.23
CA ASP A 272 -8.70 -13.48 -10.60
C ASP A 272 -8.91 -14.77 -11.41
N GLN A 273 -8.75 -14.71 -12.73
CA GLN A 273 -8.78 -15.88 -13.60
C GLN A 273 -7.59 -16.83 -13.34
N THR A 274 -6.51 -16.38 -12.70
CA THR A 274 -5.38 -17.24 -12.30
C THR A 274 -5.65 -18.04 -11.03
N MET A 275 -6.56 -17.58 -10.15
CA MET A 275 -6.96 -18.33 -8.95
C MET A 275 -7.75 -19.58 -9.32
N LEU A 276 -7.81 -20.57 -8.43
CA LEU A 276 -8.53 -21.82 -8.68
C LEU A 276 -9.95 -21.76 -8.16
N VAL A 277 -10.12 -21.45 -6.87
CA VAL A 277 -11.43 -21.18 -6.25
C VAL A 277 -11.62 -19.67 -6.22
N ARG A 278 -12.58 -19.16 -7.00
CA ARG A 278 -12.91 -17.74 -7.05
C ARG A 278 -14.38 -17.51 -7.28
N PHE A 279 -14.88 -16.41 -6.74
CA PHE A 279 -16.27 -15.99 -6.86
C PHE A 279 -16.34 -14.53 -7.36
N PRO A 280 -17.33 -14.21 -8.21
CA PRO A 280 -17.37 -12.96 -8.97
C PRO A 280 -17.73 -11.74 -8.11
N PHE A 281 -18.68 -11.88 -7.19
CA PHE A 281 -19.05 -10.83 -6.24
C PHE A 281 -19.10 -11.41 -4.83
N THR A 282 -18.27 -10.89 -3.93
CA THR A 282 -18.08 -11.39 -2.55
C THR A 282 -17.92 -10.22 -1.57
N PRO A 283 -17.89 -10.45 -0.25
CA PRO A 283 -17.71 -9.38 0.72
C PRO A 283 -16.55 -8.42 0.43
N VAL A 284 -16.79 -7.14 0.75
CA VAL A 284 -15.81 -6.04 0.69
C VAL A 284 -15.53 -5.51 2.10
N ILE A 285 -14.38 -4.86 2.28
CA ILE A 285 -14.15 -4.01 3.45
C ILE A 285 -14.83 -2.66 3.15
N GLU A 286 -15.82 -2.29 3.94
CA GLU A 286 -16.61 -1.06 3.75
C GLU A 286 -15.85 0.19 4.23
N GLU A 287 -16.15 1.35 3.65
CA GLU A 287 -15.58 2.63 4.09
C GLU A 287 -16.04 3.00 5.51
N ASP A 288 -15.18 3.67 6.28
CA ASP A 288 -15.55 4.22 7.58
C ASP A 288 -16.67 5.26 7.41
N GLY A 289 -17.85 4.96 7.96
CA GLY A 289 -19.06 5.79 7.80
C GLY A 289 -20.09 5.25 6.81
N ALA A 290 -19.82 4.13 6.14
CA ALA A 290 -20.81 3.40 5.35
C ALA A 290 -22.07 3.11 6.17
N VAL A 291 -23.24 3.23 5.54
CA VAL A 291 -24.52 3.05 6.24
C VAL A 291 -24.67 1.59 6.63
N ASP A 292 -24.84 1.38 7.93
CA ASP A 292 -25.07 0.04 8.49
C ASP A 292 -23.92 -0.92 8.14
N ALA A 293 -22.67 -0.47 8.22
CA ALA A 293 -21.50 -1.29 7.90
C ALA A 293 -21.44 -2.59 8.73
N ILE A 294 -20.91 -3.66 8.15
CA ILE A 294 -20.64 -4.94 8.82
C ILE A 294 -19.18 -5.02 9.23
N ILE A 295 -18.27 -4.71 8.31
CA ILE A 295 -16.82 -4.81 8.51
C ILE A 295 -16.11 -3.65 7.78
N THR A 296 -15.37 -2.83 8.52
CA THR A 296 -14.64 -1.66 7.98
C THR A 296 -13.12 -1.80 8.06
N GLU A 297 -12.63 -2.96 8.50
CA GLU A 297 -11.20 -3.26 8.57
C GLU A 297 -10.93 -4.72 8.21
N HIS A 298 -9.65 -5.07 8.03
CA HIS A 298 -9.28 -6.44 7.75
C HIS A 298 -9.56 -7.38 8.95
N PRO A 299 -10.05 -8.62 8.74
CA PRO A 299 -10.37 -9.57 9.81
C PRO A 299 -9.27 -9.86 10.82
N SER A 300 -8.00 -9.79 10.41
CA SER A 300 -6.87 -9.97 11.34
C SER A 300 -6.85 -8.87 12.41
N ARG A 301 -7.18 -7.62 12.05
CA ARG A 301 -7.32 -6.51 13.00
C ARG A 301 -8.60 -6.61 13.80
N ALA A 302 -9.70 -6.98 13.16
CA ALA A 302 -10.96 -7.19 13.86
C ALA A 302 -10.83 -8.30 14.93
N ALA A 303 -10.11 -9.39 14.65
CA ALA A 303 -9.90 -10.49 15.59
C ALA A 303 -8.97 -10.16 16.78
N GLU A 304 -8.11 -9.14 16.64
CA GLU A 304 -7.26 -8.63 17.73
C GLU A 304 -8.06 -7.82 18.77
N LYS A 305 -9.27 -7.36 18.42
CA LYS A 305 -10.09 -6.53 19.30
C LYS A 305 -10.69 -7.33 20.44
N VAL A 306 -10.73 -6.71 21.61
CA VAL A 306 -11.51 -7.22 22.75
C VAL A 306 -12.96 -6.76 22.56
N PHE A 307 -13.86 -7.70 22.25
CA PHE A 307 -15.29 -7.43 22.11
C PHE A 307 -15.99 -7.33 23.47
N ARG A 308 -17.07 -6.55 23.56
CA ARG A 308 -17.79 -6.33 24.84
C ARG A 308 -18.53 -7.57 25.33
N LYS A 309 -19.12 -8.32 24.41
CA LYS A 309 -19.89 -9.53 24.67
C LYS A 309 -19.03 -10.74 24.36
N GLU A 310 -18.88 -11.68 25.28
CA GLU A 310 -18.28 -12.99 25.00
C GLU A 310 -19.29 -13.90 24.29
N ILE A 311 -18.88 -14.52 23.18
CA ILE A 311 -19.72 -15.40 22.37
C ILE A 311 -18.95 -16.70 22.13
N PRO A 312 -19.40 -17.86 22.66
CA PRO A 312 -18.81 -19.15 22.33
C PRO A 312 -18.81 -19.40 20.82
N LEU A 313 -17.69 -19.91 20.31
CA LEU A 313 -17.47 -20.14 18.89
C LEU A 313 -17.08 -21.60 18.63
N MET A 314 -17.69 -22.21 17.62
CA MET A 314 -17.28 -23.50 17.08
C MET A 314 -16.82 -23.33 15.63
N LEU A 315 -15.61 -23.78 15.32
CA LEU A 315 -15.03 -23.77 13.98
C LEU A 315 -14.83 -25.21 13.51
N GLY A 316 -15.14 -25.49 12.25
CA GLY A 316 -15.04 -26.85 11.72
C GLY A 316 -14.53 -26.92 10.30
N SER A 317 -14.01 -28.09 9.94
CA SER A 317 -13.72 -28.48 8.57
C SER A 317 -14.06 -29.95 8.37
N THR A 318 -14.18 -30.39 7.12
CA THR A 318 -14.17 -31.81 6.79
C THR A 318 -12.73 -32.34 6.74
N ASN A 319 -12.56 -33.65 6.85
CA ASN A 319 -11.21 -34.22 6.84
C ASN A 319 -10.52 -34.12 5.47
N ASN A 320 -11.28 -33.83 4.40
CA ASN A 320 -10.77 -33.66 3.04
C ASN A 320 -11.56 -32.63 2.22
N GLU A 321 -11.59 -31.38 2.69
CA GLU A 321 -12.21 -30.22 2.06
C GLU A 321 -12.14 -30.20 0.52
N GLY A 322 -10.93 -30.28 -0.03
CA GLY A 322 -10.70 -30.11 -1.47
C GLY A 322 -11.15 -31.26 -2.34
N LEU A 323 -11.62 -32.39 -1.78
CA LEU A 323 -12.17 -33.50 -2.57
C LEU A 323 -13.37 -33.06 -3.43
N VAL A 324 -14.13 -32.05 -2.98
CA VAL A 324 -15.23 -31.44 -3.76
C VAL A 324 -14.76 -30.95 -5.14
N LEU A 325 -13.47 -30.61 -5.27
CA LEU A 325 -12.86 -30.10 -6.49
C LEU A 325 -12.37 -31.21 -7.44
N TRP A 326 -12.61 -32.50 -7.14
CA TRP A 326 -12.05 -33.63 -7.89
C TRP A 326 -12.26 -33.52 -9.41
N GLY A 327 -13.50 -33.35 -9.85
CA GLY A 327 -13.84 -33.22 -11.27
C GLY A 327 -13.17 -32.01 -11.92
N PHE A 328 -13.16 -30.88 -11.21
CA PHE A 328 -12.55 -29.63 -11.69
C PHE A 328 -11.03 -29.75 -11.81
N VAL A 329 -10.36 -30.31 -10.81
CA VAL A 329 -8.90 -30.56 -10.84
C VAL A 329 -8.56 -31.53 -11.95
N LYS A 330 -9.35 -32.59 -12.16
CA LYS A 330 -9.14 -33.53 -13.26
C LYS A 330 -9.22 -32.84 -14.63
N GLU A 331 -10.22 -31.97 -14.83
CA GLU A 331 -10.38 -31.19 -16.07
C GLU A 331 -9.22 -30.18 -16.26
N LYS A 332 -8.82 -29.50 -15.19
CA LYS A 332 -7.79 -28.44 -15.21
C LYS A 332 -6.38 -28.94 -14.93
N LEU A 333 -6.15 -30.26 -14.87
CA LEU A 333 -4.85 -30.86 -14.60
C LEU A 333 -3.72 -30.28 -15.47
N PRO A 334 -3.90 -30.04 -16.79
CA PRO A 334 -2.86 -29.45 -17.62
C PRO A 334 -2.34 -28.10 -17.12
N LEU A 335 -3.18 -27.29 -16.45
CA LEU A 335 -2.75 -25.99 -15.91
C LEU A 335 -1.74 -26.14 -14.77
N PHE A 336 -1.91 -27.16 -13.93
CA PHE A 336 -0.97 -27.45 -12.83
C PHE A 336 0.34 -28.05 -13.34
N GLN A 337 0.27 -28.80 -14.45
CA GLN A 337 1.45 -29.36 -15.09
C GLN A 337 2.31 -28.28 -15.75
N THR A 338 1.67 -27.30 -16.40
CA THR A 338 2.38 -26.20 -17.07
C THR A 338 2.84 -25.11 -16.12
N ASP A 339 2.07 -24.87 -15.05
CA ASP A 339 2.34 -23.81 -14.09
C ASP A 339 2.10 -24.29 -12.63
N PRO A 340 3.11 -24.93 -12.02
CA PRO A 340 3.05 -25.35 -10.63
C PRO A 340 2.95 -24.19 -9.63
N THR A 341 3.21 -22.94 -10.03
CA THR A 341 3.04 -21.78 -9.14
C THR A 341 1.58 -21.57 -8.71
N ARG A 342 0.63 -22.23 -9.40
CA ARG A 342 -0.79 -22.28 -9.05
C ARG A 342 -1.09 -22.98 -7.72
N PHE A 343 -0.13 -23.71 -7.14
CA PHE A 343 -0.27 -24.24 -5.79
C PHE A 343 0.00 -23.20 -4.69
N ILE A 344 0.60 -22.06 -5.04
CA ILE A 344 0.89 -20.99 -4.10
C ILE A 344 -0.43 -20.30 -3.69
N PRO A 345 -0.76 -20.26 -2.40
CA PRO A 345 -1.93 -19.52 -1.91
C PRO A 345 -1.82 -18.04 -2.27
N ALA A 346 -2.94 -17.40 -2.62
CA ALA A 346 -2.95 -15.97 -2.95
C ALA A 346 -2.61 -15.06 -1.76
N THR A 347 -2.70 -15.60 -0.54
CA THR A 347 -2.37 -14.95 0.73
C THR A 347 -0.92 -15.14 1.17
N LEU A 348 -0.10 -15.87 0.40
CA LEU A 348 1.34 -16.00 0.62
C LEU A 348 2.09 -14.85 -0.08
N ASP A 349 2.93 -14.14 0.67
CA ASP A 349 3.54 -12.86 0.29
C ASP A 349 4.80 -13.05 -0.59
N VAL A 350 4.63 -13.63 -1.78
CA VAL A 350 5.71 -13.87 -2.74
C VAL A 350 5.76 -12.77 -3.82
N HIS A 351 6.83 -11.97 -3.85
CA HIS A 351 6.93 -10.80 -4.74
C HIS A 351 7.88 -11.01 -5.92
N SER A 352 8.97 -11.75 -5.73
CA SER A 352 9.95 -11.99 -6.77
C SER A 352 9.70 -13.32 -7.50
N GLU A 353 10.18 -13.42 -8.75
CA GLU A 353 10.15 -14.68 -9.50
C GLU A 353 10.97 -15.79 -8.80
N GLU A 354 11.99 -15.40 -8.03
CA GLU A 354 12.75 -16.31 -7.18
C GLU A 354 11.91 -16.80 -6.00
N ASP A 355 11.18 -15.93 -5.31
CA ASP A 355 10.29 -16.31 -4.20
C ASP A 355 9.17 -17.23 -4.66
N LYS A 356 8.53 -16.92 -5.80
CA LYS A 356 7.50 -17.78 -6.40
C LYS A 356 8.06 -19.16 -6.71
N ARG A 357 9.25 -19.23 -7.30
CA ARG A 357 9.93 -20.50 -7.58
C ARG A 357 10.22 -21.26 -6.29
N ASN A 358 10.83 -20.61 -5.31
CA ASN A 358 11.17 -21.20 -4.01
C ASN A 358 9.94 -21.71 -3.25
N ALA A 359 8.84 -20.96 -3.27
CA ALA A 359 7.58 -21.37 -2.65
C ALA A 359 6.96 -22.56 -3.39
N SER A 360 6.88 -22.49 -4.72
CA SER A 360 6.35 -23.56 -5.56
C SER A 360 7.15 -24.86 -5.41
N GLU A 361 8.48 -24.79 -5.42
CA GLU A 361 9.36 -25.94 -5.22
C GLU A 361 9.20 -26.53 -3.81
N ALA A 362 9.07 -25.69 -2.77
CA ALA A 362 8.82 -26.16 -1.41
C ALA A 362 7.49 -26.91 -1.30
N ILE A 363 6.42 -26.39 -1.92
CA ILE A 363 5.10 -27.04 -1.95
C ILE A 363 5.18 -28.36 -2.71
N GLN A 364 5.76 -28.36 -3.91
CA GLN A 364 5.89 -29.58 -4.72
C GLN A 364 6.69 -30.66 -3.99
N LYS A 365 7.84 -30.27 -3.42
CA LYS A 365 8.69 -31.19 -2.67
C LYS A 365 7.97 -31.81 -1.48
N PHE A 366 7.26 -31.00 -0.70
CA PHE A 366 6.55 -31.49 0.49
C PHE A 366 5.38 -32.42 0.15
N PHE A 367 4.56 -32.05 -0.83
CA PHE A 367 3.32 -32.78 -1.13
C PHE A 367 3.50 -33.94 -2.11
N PHE A 368 4.31 -33.75 -3.16
CA PHE A 368 4.47 -34.75 -4.21
C PHE A 368 5.62 -35.71 -3.94
N ASN A 369 6.64 -35.29 -3.17
CA ASN A 369 7.85 -36.06 -2.90
C ASN A 369 8.47 -36.59 -4.21
N ASP A 370 8.77 -35.66 -5.13
CA ASP A 370 9.30 -35.88 -6.48
C ASP A 370 8.40 -36.66 -7.46
N ARG A 371 7.17 -37.05 -7.06
CA ARG A 371 6.20 -37.64 -7.98
C ARG A 371 5.70 -36.59 -8.99
N PRO A 372 5.48 -36.97 -10.27
CA PRO A 372 5.00 -36.04 -11.27
C PRO A 372 3.55 -35.61 -11.03
N ILE A 373 3.21 -34.38 -11.39
CA ILE A 373 1.83 -33.90 -11.44
C ILE A 373 1.09 -34.64 -12.56
N SER A 374 0.25 -35.60 -12.19
CA SER A 374 -0.46 -36.50 -13.10
C SER A 374 -1.86 -36.86 -12.57
N LEU A 375 -2.63 -37.61 -13.38
CA LEU A 375 -3.92 -38.16 -12.98
C LEU A 375 -3.82 -39.00 -11.68
N GLU A 376 -2.71 -39.71 -11.47
CA GLU A 376 -2.48 -40.53 -10.28
C GLU A 376 -2.25 -39.69 -9.01
N THR A 377 -1.90 -38.42 -9.17
CA THR A 377 -1.63 -37.48 -8.07
C THR A 377 -2.73 -36.45 -7.86
N ILE A 378 -3.89 -36.59 -8.51
CA ILE A 378 -5.03 -35.67 -8.33
C ILE A 378 -5.38 -35.50 -6.86
N ARG A 379 -5.34 -36.58 -6.07
CA ARG A 379 -5.60 -36.52 -4.64
C ARG A 379 -4.65 -35.56 -3.90
N ILE A 380 -3.40 -35.46 -4.32
CA ILE A 380 -2.42 -34.54 -3.74
C ILE A 380 -2.81 -33.09 -4.06
N ILE A 381 -3.25 -32.83 -5.30
CA ILE A 381 -3.70 -31.50 -5.72
C ILE A 381 -4.95 -31.09 -4.91
N THR A 382 -5.97 -31.95 -4.80
CA THR A 382 -7.16 -31.63 -4.00
C THR A 382 -6.82 -31.44 -2.52
N THR A 383 -5.84 -32.16 -2.00
CA THR A 383 -5.30 -32.01 -0.65
C THR A 383 -4.67 -30.62 -0.44
N ILE A 384 -3.81 -30.16 -1.35
CA ILE A 384 -3.21 -28.81 -1.33
C ILE A 384 -4.30 -27.73 -1.39
N LEU A 385 -5.26 -27.88 -2.29
CA LEU A 385 -6.34 -26.90 -2.44
C LEU A 385 -7.25 -26.88 -1.21
N GLY A 386 -7.60 -28.04 -0.65
CA GLY A 386 -8.37 -28.11 0.59
C GLY A 386 -7.67 -27.43 1.78
N ASP A 387 -6.33 -27.49 1.81
CA ASP A 387 -5.54 -26.78 2.81
C ASP A 387 -5.62 -25.28 2.64
N ASN A 388 -5.34 -24.80 1.43
CA ASN A 388 -5.28 -23.37 1.13
C ASN A 388 -6.65 -22.69 1.26
N VAL A 389 -7.69 -23.37 0.79
CA VAL A 389 -9.01 -22.77 0.58
C VAL A 389 -9.82 -22.76 1.88
N ASN A 390 -9.72 -23.79 2.74
CA ASN A 390 -10.57 -23.95 3.93
C ASN A 390 -9.81 -24.36 5.20
N THR A 391 -8.98 -25.41 5.15
CA THR A 391 -8.40 -26.02 6.36
C THR A 391 -7.44 -25.06 7.06
N PHE A 392 -6.40 -24.59 6.38
CA PHE A 392 -5.41 -23.70 6.99
C PHE A 392 -6.03 -22.37 7.48
N PRO A 393 -6.90 -21.67 6.71
CA PRO A 393 -7.66 -20.52 7.21
C PRO A 393 -8.45 -20.79 8.51
N GLY A 394 -9.07 -21.98 8.64
CA GLY A 394 -9.75 -22.40 9.86
C GLY A 394 -8.80 -22.46 11.07
N TYR A 395 -7.60 -23.02 10.89
CA TYR A 395 -6.57 -23.06 11.94
C TYR A 395 -6.03 -21.65 12.29
N ILE A 396 -5.94 -20.74 11.30
CA ILE A 396 -5.56 -19.34 11.55
C ILE A 396 -6.62 -18.64 12.41
N ALA A 397 -7.89 -18.76 12.03
CA ALA A 397 -9.01 -18.23 12.81
C ALA A 397 -8.97 -18.76 14.26
N THR A 398 -8.79 -20.07 14.42
CA THR A 398 -8.68 -20.71 15.74
C THR A 398 -7.52 -20.15 16.56
N GLY A 399 -6.33 -19.99 15.96
CA GLY A 399 -5.15 -19.44 16.65
C GLY A 399 -5.32 -17.99 17.09
N LEU A 400 -5.96 -17.15 16.26
CA LEU A 400 -6.25 -15.76 16.60
C LEU A 400 -7.29 -15.66 17.73
N HIS A 401 -8.37 -16.43 17.66
CA HIS A 401 -9.39 -16.45 18.72
C HIS A 401 -8.85 -17.02 20.03
N ALA A 402 -8.04 -18.08 19.97
CA ALA A 402 -7.39 -18.65 21.16
C ALA A 402 -6.41 -17.67 21.82
N ARG A 403 -5.88 -16.70 21.07
CA ARG A 403 -4.94 -15.68 21.55
C ARG A 403 -5.61 -14.44 22.11
N PHE A 404 -6.61 -13.91 21.42
CA PHE A 404 -7.15 -12.58 21.68
C PHE A 404 -8.53 -12.59 22.34
N GLN A 405 -9.26 -13.72 22.26
CA GLN A 405 -10.60 -13.83 22.82
C GLN A 405 -10.61 -14.70 24.08
N SER A 406 -11.53 -14.41 25.00
CA SER A 406 -11.75 -15.13 26.26
C SER A 406 -12.90 -16.14 26.20
N ALA A 407 -13.82 -15.99 25.25
CA ALA A 407 -14.99 -16.86 25.09
C ALA A 407 -14.62 -18.29 24.67
N PRO A 408 -15.30 -19.35 25.17
CA PRO A 408 -15.01 -20.74 24.81
C PRO A 408 -14.95 -20.97 23.30
N LEU A 409 -13.89 -21.66 22.85
CA LEU A 409 -13.64 -21.96 21.45
C LEU A 409 -13.57 -23.48 21.27
N TYR A 410 -14.34 -24.01 20.33
CA TYR A 410 -14.35 -25.44 19.99
C TYR A 410 -13.94 -25.62 18.54
N MET A 411 -13.21 -26.70 18.27
CA MET A 411 -12.82 -27.08 16.92
C MET A 411 -13.26 -28.52 16.63
N TYR A 412 -13.77 -28.79 15.42
CA TYR A 412 -14.08 -30.14 14.96
C TYR A 412 -13.51 -30.44 13.58
N VAL A 413 -13.35 -31.73 13.31
CA VAL A 413 -13.07 -32.27 11.99
C VAL A 413 -14.12 -33.33 11.70
N PHE A 414 -14.89 -33.17 10.63
CA PHE A 414 -15.89 -34.16 10.23
C PHE A 414 -15.26 -35.24 9.35
N SER A 415 -15.37 -36.49 9.78
CA SER A 415 -14.75 -37.65 9.14
C SER A 415 -15.71 -38.82 8.90
N HIS A 416 -16.99 -38.70 9.30
CA HIS A 416 -17.97 -39.76 9.13
C HIS A 416 -18.29 -40.00 7.66
N MET A 417 -18.10 -41.25 7.21
CA MET A 417 -18.49 -41.71 5.89
C MET A 417 -19.73 -42.58 5.99
N GLY A 418 -20.88 -42.00 5.72
CA GLY A 418 -22.17 -42.66 5.73
C GLY A 418 -22.98 -42.39 4.46
N GLU A 419 -24.23 -42.85 4.47
CA GLU A 419 -25.12 -42.74 3.32
C GLU A 419 -25.47 -41.29 2.98
N LEU A 420 -25.38 -40.37 3.94
CA LEU A 420 -25.78 -38.95 3.86
C LEU A 420 -24.70 -38.00 3.31
N ASN A 421 -23.50 -38.49 2.99
CA ASN A 421 -22.46 -37.70 2.30
C ASN A 421 -22.84 -37.44 0.82
N MET A 422 -23.81 -36.55 0.59
CA MET A 422 -24.41 -36.31 -0.73
C MET A 422 -23.54 -35.49 -1.65
N TYR A 423 -22.78 -34.52 -1.13
CA TYR A 423 -21.92 -33.68 -1.96
C TYR A 423 -20.84 -34.52 -2.64
N ARG A 424 -20.34 -35.55 -1.96
CA ARG A 424 -19.44 -36.53 -2.58
C ARG A 424 -20.05 -37.23 -3.79
N LYS A 425 -21.34 -37.57 -3.72
CA LYS A 425 -22.10 -38.18 -4.82
C LYS A 425 -22.37 -37.19 -5.94
N GLU A 426 -22.78 -35.96 -5.59
CA GLU A 426 -23.08 -34.88 -6.55
C GLU A 426 -21.85 -34.51 -7.38
N PHE A 427 -20.70 -34.33 -6.73
CA PHE A 427 -19.43 -34.01 -7.39
C PHE A 427 -18.71 -35.23 -7.97
N LYS A 428 -19.37 -36.40 -8.00
CA LYS A 428 -18.92 -37.65 -8.65
C LYS A 428 -17.50 -38.05 -8.21
N ILE A 429 -17.21 -37.92 -6.93
CA ILE A 429 -15.92 -38.30 -6.37
C ILE A 429 -15.81 -39.83 -6.39
N PRO A 430 -14.68 -40.40 -6.84
CA PRO A 430 -14.54 -41.85 -6.96
C PRO A 430 -14.78 -42.59 -5.63
N PRO A 431 -15.45 -43.75 -5.61
CA PRO A 431 -15.70 -44.51 -4.38
C PRO A 431 -14.43 -44.92 -3.62
N GLU A 432 -13.32 -45.13 -4.33
CA GLU A 432 -12.01 -45.48 -3.77
C GLU A 432 -11.30 -44.32 -3.07
N GLU A 433 -11.70 -43.08 -3.34
CA GLU A 433 -11.16 -41.88 -2.70
C GLU A 433 -11.78 -41.72 -1.31
N ILE A 434 -11.14 -42.34 -0.31
CA ILE A 434 -11.56 -42.29 1.09
C ILE A 434 -11.45 -40.86 1.65
N GLY A 435 -12.47 -40.45 2.39
CA GLY A 435 -12.57 -39.14 3.00
C GLY A 435 -13.92 -38.48 2.77
N VAL A 436 -14.16 -37.42 3.52
CA VAL A 436 -15.37 -36.61 3.46
C VAL A 436 -15.02 -35.27 2.79
N CYS A 437 -15.79 -34.87 1.79
CA CYS A 437 -15.54 -33.62 1.07
C CYS A 437 -16.28 -32.43 1.70
N HIS A 438 -15.96 -31.21 1.24
CA HIS A 438 -16.68 -29.99 1.61
C HIS A 438 -18.21 -30.19 1.58
N ALA A 439 -18.90 -29.66 2.60
CA ALA A 439 -20.36 -29.68 2.81
C ALA A 439 -21.03 -31.05 3.08
N ASP A 440 -20.30 -32.16 3.12
CA ASP A 440 -20.90 -33.48 3.32
C ASP A 440 -21.57 -33.67 4.70
N GLU A 441 -21.24 -32.87 5.72
CA GLU A 441 -21.90 -32.96 7.03
C GLU A 441 -23.33 -32.38 7.03
N LEU A 442 -23.72 -31.62 6.00
CA LEU A 442 -24.98 -30.85 6.00
C LEU A 442 -26.21 -31.73 6.13
N TYR A 443 -26.25 -32.87 5.43
CA TYR A 443 -27.44 -33.73 5.44
C TYR A 443 -27.54 -34.65 6.67
N TYR A 444 -26.59 -34.51 7.60
CA TYR A 444 -26.76 -34.99 8.98
C TYR A 444 -27.47 -33.96 9.87
N LEU A 445 -27.58 -32.69 9.46
CA LEU A 445 -28.37 -31.66 10.15
C LEU A 445 -29.73 -31.45 9.48
N PHE A 446 -29.78 -31.61 8.16
CA PHE A 446 -30.94 -31.30 7.33
C PHE A 446 -31.43 -32.49 6.51
N SER A 447 -32.75 -32.55 6.33
CA SER A 447 -33.42 -33.33 5.30
C SER A 447 -33.46 -32.55 3.99
N SER A 448 -33.27 -33.27 2.88
CA SER A 448 -33.43 -32.73 1.52
C SER A 448 -34.28 -33.66 0.68
N SER A 449 -35.30 -33.08 0.05
CA SER A 449 -36.14 -33.78 -0.93
C SER A 449 -35.40 -33.98 -2.27
N ILE A 450 -34.46 -33.09 -2.61
CA ILE A 450 -33.63 -33.18 -3.82
C ILE A 450 -32.75 -34.44 -3.78
N TYR A 451 -32.16 -34.73 -2.62
CA TYR A 451 -31.29 -35.92 -2.44
C TYR A 451 -31.99 -37.11 -1.79
N ASN A 452 -33.30 -37.01 -1.54
CA ASN A 452 -34.11 -38.03 -0.88
C ASN A 452 -33.49 -38.55 0.44
N THR A 453 -32.97 -37.65 1.28
CA THR A 453 -32.21 -38.04 2.48
C THR A 453 -33.10 -38.63 3.58
N ALA A 454 -34.42 -38.42 3.50
CA ALA A 454 -35.41 -39.05 4.37
C ALA A 454 -35.49 -40.58 4.20
N ALA A 455 -34.92 -41.14 3.13
CA ALA A 455 -34.87 -42.59 2.93
C ALA A 455 -33.94 -43.32 3.94
N VAL A 456 -32.99 -42.59 4.56
CA VAL A 456 -32.09 -43.16 5.57
C VAL A 456 -32.86 -43.37 6.87
N GLN A 457 -32.99 -44.64 7.28
CA GLN A 457 -33.78 -45.04 8.44
C GLN A 457 -33.02 -44.80 9.75
N ASP A 458 -33.71 -44.36 10.80
CA ASP A 458 -33.11 -43.97 12.10
C ASP A 458 -32.32 -45.09 12.78
N HIS A 459 -32.71 -46.36 12.58
CA HIS A 459 -32.04 -47.51 13.20
C HIS A 459 -30.73 -47.92 12.50
N THR A 460 -30.44 -47.36 11.32
CA THR A 460 -29.16 -47.60 10.63
C THR A 460 -28.02 -46.92 11.38
N GLU A 461 -26.77 -47.29 11.11
CA GLU A 461 -25.60 -46.59 11.65
C GLU A 461 -25.60 -45.10 11.28
N CYS A 462 -25.89 -44.79 10.01
CA CYS A 462 -25.99 -43.42 9.51
C CYS A 462 -27.12 -42.64 10.20
N GLY A 463 -28.28 -43.28 10.41
CA GLY A 463 -29.41 -42.70 11.16
C GLY A 463 -29.07 -42.40 12.62
N ARG A 464 -28.41 -43.33 13.32
CA ARG A 464 -27.94 -43.12 14.70
C ARG A 464 -26.88 -42.02 14.78
N PHE A 465 -25.95 -41.97 13.83
CA PHE A 465 -24.94 -40.92 13.78
C PHE A 465 -25.57 -39.55 13.52
N ARG A 466 -26.59 -39.47 12.65
CA ARG A 466 -27.37 -38.25 12.42
C ARG A 466 -27.97 -37.70 13.71
N GLU A 467 -28.62 -38.57 14.49
CA GLU A 467 -29.20 -38.19 15.78
C GLU A 467 -28.12 -37.68 16.75
N TYR A 468 -27.00 -38.40 16.85
CA TYR A 468 -25.85 -38.01 17.66
C TYR A 468 -25.28 -36.64 17.24
N PHE A 469 -25.10 -36.41 15.94
CA PHE A 469 -24.57 -35.17 15.39
C PHE A 469 -25.50 -33.97 15.63
N CYS A 470 -26.81 -34.15 15.42
CA CYS A 470 -27.80 -33.12 15.73
C CYS A 470 -27.82 -32.76 17.22
N ASN A 471 -27.68 -33.76 18.11
CA ASN A 471 -27.62 -33.53 19.55
C ASN A 471 -26.40 -32.66 19.94
N LEU A 472 -25.23 -32.89 19.35
CA LEU A 472 -24.03 -32.06 19.57
C LEU A 472 -24.28 -30.58 19.21
N TRP A 473 -24.89 -30.33 18.05
CA TRP A 473 -25.21 -28.97 17.58
C TRP A 473 -26.24 -28.29 18.47
N VAL A 474 -27.30 -29.00 18.85
CA VAL A 474 -28.35 -28.45 19.72
C VAL A 474 -27.88 -28.27 21.16
N ASN A 475 -26.97 -29.11 21.69
CA ASN A 475 -26.35 -28.89 22.98
C ASN A 475 -25.46 -27.65 22.96
N PHE A 476 -24.67 -27.44 21.90
CA PHE A 476 -23.94 -26.20 21.75
C PHE A 476 -24.89 -25.00 21.70
N ALA A 477 -26.00 -25.10 20.96
CA ALA A 477 -26.99 -24.03 20.90
C ALA A 477 -27.64 -23.75 22.26
N ARG A 478 -27.89 -24.79 23.05
CA ARG A 478 -28.52 -24.71 24.37
C ARG A 478 -27.57 -24.14 25.43
N PHE A 479 -26.33 -24.62 25.47
CA PHE A 479 -25.42 -24.42 26.61
C PHE A 479 -24.15 -23.64 26.27
N GLY A 480 -23.81 -23.49 24.99
CA GLY A 480 -22.52 -22.96 24.53
C GLY A 480 -21.37 -23.96 24.66
N ASN A 481 -21.68 -25.24 24.93
CA ASN A 481 -20.76 -26.36 24.91
C ASN A 481 -21.38 -27.52 24.10
N PRO A 482 -20.62 -28.22 23.26
CA PRO A 482 -21.13 -29.33 22.45
C PRO A 482 -21.06 -30.67 23.18
N HIS A 483 -21.07 -30.68 24.53
CA HIS A 483 -20.82 -31.91 25.28
C HIS A 483 -21.90 -32.97 25.00
N ALA A 484 -21.48 -34.23 24.86
CA ALA A 484 -22.35 -35.39 24.68
C ALA A 484 -22.03 -36.46 25.73
N THR A 485 -22.96 -37.39 25.96
CA THR A 485 -22.82 -38.47 26.95
C THR A 485 -21.71 -39.49 26.64
N ILE A 486 -21.06 -39.40 25.47
CA ILE A 486 -20.15 -40.44 24.93
C ILE A 486 -18.68 -39.97 24.95
N VAL A 487 -18.42 -38.68 24.71
CA VAL A 487 -17.06 -38.13 24.61
C VAL A 487 -17.02 -36.73 25.22
N ASP A 488 -16.01 -36.46 26.04
CA ASP A 488 -15.79 -35.12 26.58
C ASP A 488 -15.13 -34.22 25.53
N TRP A 489 -15.90 -33.26 25.01
CA TRP A 489 -15.41 -32.28 24.05
C TRP A 489 -14.86 -31.06 24.77
N VAL A 490 -13.55 -31.02 24.92
CA VAL A 490 -12.85 -29.92 25.59
C VAL A 490 -12.65 -28.71 24.67
N PRO A 491 -12.72 -27.47 25.19
CA PRO A 491 -12.36 -26.26 24.45
C PRO A 491 -10.90 -26.26 24.00
N VAL A 492 -10.60 -25.52 22.95
CA VAL A 492 -9.24 -25.24 22.47
C VAL A 492 -8.45 -24.50 23.56
N GLU A 493 -7.21 -24.93 23.79
CA GLU A 493 -6.30 -24.28 24.73
C GLU A 493 -6.06 -22.81 24.34
N ARG A 494 -5.88 -21.92 25.31
CA ARG A 494 -5.51 -20.52 25.03
C ARG A 494 -4.07 -20.40 24.57
N VAL A 495 -3.80 -19.44 23.70
CA VAL A 495 -2.42 -19.09 23.33
C VAL A 495 -1.86 -18.13 24.39
N THR A 496 -0.82 -18.55 25.09
CA THR A 496 -0.05 -17.75 26.04
C THR A 496 1.38 -17.55 25.53
N LYS A 497 2.13 -16.64 26.16
CA LYS A 497 3.56 -16.46 25.82
C LYS A 497 4.38 -17.73 26.02
N GLU A 498 3.99 -18.59 26.97
CA GLU A 498 4.69 -19.84 27.27
C GLU A 498 4.41 -20.94 26.23
N ASN A 499 3.21 -20.98 25.64
CA ASN A 499 2.83 -22.05 24.71
C ASN A 499 2.76 -21.64 23.22
N GLU A 500 2.88 -20.35 22.88
CA GLU A 500 2.73 -19.84 21.50
C GLU A 500 3.54 -20.62 20.45
N LYS A 501 4.80 -20.97 20.77
CA LYS A 501 5.67 -21.70 19.84
C LYS A 501 5.20 -23.14 19.58
N ARG A 502 4.59 -23.77 20.58
CA ARG A 502 4.10 -25.17 20.53
C ARG A 502 2.60 -25.29 20.29
N PHE A 503 1.89 -24.16 20.17
CA PHE A 503 0.44 -24.15 20.05
C PHE A 503 -0.01 -24.88 18.78
N TYR A 504 -0.93 -25.82 18.98
CA TYR A 504 -1.67 -26.53 17.95
C TYR A 504 -3.06 -26.87 18.49
N PRO A 505 -4.15 -26.40 17.86
CA PRO A 505 -5.48 -26.62 18.43
C PRO A 505 -5.89 -28.09 18.28
N ALA A 506 -6.30 -28.70 19.39
CA ALA A 506 -6.96 -30.00 19.37
C ALA A 506 -8.38 -29.84 18.79
N ALA A 507 -8.79 -30.78 17.95
CA ALA A 507 -10.11 -30.81 17.36
C ALA A 507 -10.85 -32.09 17.73
N MET A 508 -12.17 -32.04 17.86
CA MET A 508 -13.01 -33.24 17.96
C MET A 508 -13.12 -33.89 16.57
N ASN A 509 -12.59 -35.11 16.42
CA ASN A 509 -12.78 -35.89 15.21
C ASN A 509 -14.14 -36.59 15.26
N LEU A 510 -15.10 -36.12 14.46
CA LEU A 510 -16.44 -36.69 14.35
C LEU A 510 -16.44 -37.75 13.25
N LYS A 511 -15.99 -38.97 13.61
CA LYS A 511 -15.87 -40.10 12.69
C LYS A 511 -17.06 -41.06 12.81
N ASP A 512 -17.08 -41.96 13.78
CA ASP A 512 -18.21 -42.85 14.06
C ASP A 512 -18.53 -42.75 15.55
N ILE A 513 -19.75 -43.09 16.00
CA ILE A 513 -20.17 -42.86 17.41
C ILE A 513 -19.14 -43.43 18.42
N GLY A 514 -18.57 -44.60 18.15
CA GLY A 514 -17.55 -45.24 18.99
C GLY A 514 -16.10 -44.80 18.73
N GLU A 515 -15.87 -43.99 17.69
CA GLU A 515 -14.54 -43.51 17.27
C GLU A 515 -14.38 -41.99 17.40
N CYS A 516 -15.42 -41.28 17.83
CA CYS A 516 -15.34 -39.86 18.15
C CYS A 516 -14.32 -39.64 19.27
N LYS A 517 -13.32 -38.80 19.02
CA LYS A 517 -12.27 -38.46 20.01
C LYS A 517 -11.63 -37.13 19.70
N MET A 518 -11.12 -36.47 20.76
CA MET A 518 -10.20 -35.36 20.58
C MET A 518 -8.92 -35.85 19.87
N THR A 519 -8.45 -35.08 18.89
CA THR A 519 -7.23 -35.39 18.13
C THR A 519 -6.38 -34.14 17.93
N THR A 520 -5.07 -34.34 17.96
CA THR A 520 -4.05 -33.38 17.52
C THR A 520 -3.28 -33.90 16.31
N GLU A 521 -3.68 -35.05 15.75
CA GLU A 521 -2.98 -35.71 14.64
C GLU A 521 -3.47 -35.21 13.28
N PHE A 522 -4.76 -34.85 13.19
CA PHE A 522 -5.34 -34.37 11.93
C PHE A 522 -4.61 -33.11 11.49
N PHE A 523 -4.16 -33.07 10.23
CA PHE A 523 -3.52 -31.91 9.58
C PHE A 523 -2.19 -31.43 10.18
N TYR A 524 -1.63 -32.08 11.22
CA TYR A 524 -0.49 -31.53 11.96
C TYR A 524 0.75 -31.24 11.10
N GLU A 525 1.25 -32.22 10.34
CA GLU A 525 2.46 -32.04 9.51
C GLU A 525 2.26 -30.98 8.43
N ARG A 526 1.09 -30.99 7.79
CA ARG A 526 0.72 -30.02 6.75
C ARG A 526 0.54 -28.63 7.33
N TYR A 527 -0.04 -28.51 8.53
CA TYR A 527 -0.11 -27.26 9.27
C TYR A 527 1.29 -26.72 9.58
N GLN A 528 2.22 -27.56 10.06
CA GLN A 528 3.60 -27.11 10.32
C GLN A 528 4.29 -26.66 9.03
N PHE A 529 4.08 -27.37 7.92
CA PHE A 529 4.57 -26.95 6.62
C PHE A 529 4.05 -25.57 6.23
N TRP A 530 2.73 -25.38 6.21
CA TRP A 530 2.12 -24.09 5.86
C TRP A 530 2.53 -22.99 6.85
N LYS A 531 2.50 -23.26 8.16
CA LYS A 531 2.99 -22.36 9.21
C LYS A 531 4.41 -21.87 8.93
N ASN A 532 5.32 -22.78 8.61
CA ASN A 532 6.71 -22.41 8.32
C ASN A 532 6.85 -21.66 7.00
N LEU A 533 6.07 -22.03 5.97
CA LEU A 533 6.07 -21.36 4.68
C LEU A 533 5.56 -19.90 4.82
N TYR A 534 4.45 -19.70 5.52
CA TYR A 534 3.91 -18.37 5.82
C TYR A 534 4.85 -17.60 6.76
N GLN A 535 5.46 -18.23 7.75
CA GLN A 535 6.46 -17.58 8.61
C GLN A 535 7.65 -17.08 7.78
N LYS A 536 8.10 -17.84 6.78
CA LYS A 536 9.20 -17.47 5.88
C LYS A 536 8.85 -16.27 4.99
N PHE A 537 7.69 -16.30 4.34
CA PHE A 537 7.34 -15.29 3.32
C PHE A 537 6.56 -14.09 3.91
N ASN A 538 5.64 -14.33 4.85
CA ASN A 538 4.80 -13.27 5.43
C ASN A 538 5.39 -12.68 6.72
N GLY A 539 6.39 -13.35 7.33
CA GLY A 539 6.94 -12.99 8.64
C GLY A 539 6.06 -13.42 9.83
N SER A 540 4.92 -14.04 9.58
CA SER A 540 4.00 -14.61 10.58
C SER A 540 3.12 -15.68 9.95
N HIS A 541 2.77 -16.70 10.72
CA HIS A 541 1.80 -17.72 10.33
C HIS A 541 0.37 -17.39 10.76
N LEU A 542 0.19 -16.57 11.81
CA LEU A 542 -1.14 -16.17 12.31
C LEU A 542 -1.76 -15.02 11.52
N LEU A 543 -0.94 -14.31 10.75
CA LEU A 543 -1.34 -13.15 9.99
C LEU A 543 -1.04 -13.44 8.51
N PRO A 544 -2.03 -13.84 7.69
CA PRO A 544 -1.93 -13.51 6.28
C PRO A 544 -1.75 -11.99 6.22
N LYS A 545 -0.62 -11.51 5.66
CA LYS A 545 -0.39 -10.08 5.45
C LYS A 545 -1.33 -9.63 4.34
N VAL A 546 -2.55 -9.29 4.74
CA VAL A 546 -3.53 -8.60 3.92
C VAL A 546 -4.13 -7.58 4.88
N SER A 547 -4.03 -6.27 4.70
CA SER A 547 -3.14 -5.51 3.86
C SER A 547 -2.36 -4.62 4.84
N ASN A 548 -1.06 -4.40 4.65
CA ASN A 548 -0.32 -3.39 5.41
C ASN A 548 -0.83 -1.97 5.03
N ARG A 549 -2.10 -1.78 4.70
CA ARG A 549 -2.59 -0.55 4.09
C ARG A 549 -3.13 0.38 5.17
N THR A 550 -2.93 1.67 4.95
CA THR A 550 -3.38 2.72 5.87
C THR A 550 -3.95 3.86 5.05
N ASN A 551 -5.05 4.43 5.51
CA ASN A 551 -5.72 5.53 4.82
C ASN A 551 -5.43 6.84 5.52
N VAL A 552 -5.21 7.90 4.73
CA VAL A 552 -5.11 9.27 5.20
C VAL A 552 -5.99 10.15 4.32
N ASP A 553 -6.99 10.78 4.93
CA ASP A 553 -7.88 11.69 4.22
C ASP A 553 -7.20 13.03 3.99
N LEU A 554 -7.17 13.47 2.73
CA LEU A 554 -6.73 14.80 2.31
C LEU A 554 -7.92 15.58 1.75
N LYS A 555 -7.76 16.89 1.57
CA LYS A 555 -8.81 17.74 0.97
C LYS A 555 -9.20 17.30 -0.45
N CYS A 556 -8.24 16.77 -1.20
CA CYS A 556 -8.44 16.28 -2.56
C CYS A 556 -8.95 14.83 -2.65
N GLY A 557 -9.06 14.11 -1.53
CA GLY A 557 -9.48 12.70 -1.44
C GLY A 557 -8.60 11.90 -0.48
N THR A 558 -8.88 10.62 -0.31
CA THR A 558 -8.15 9.72 0.61
C THR A 558 -6.97 9.07 -0.10
N VAL A 559 -5.80 9.02 0.53
CA VAL A 559 -4.64 8.27 0.05
C VAL A 559 -4.45 7.00 0.86
N CYS A 560 -4.20 5.88 0.18
CA CYS A 560 -4.01 4.56 0.78
C CYS A 560 -2.54 4.15 0.70
N GLY A 561 -1.78 4.35 1.77
CA GLY A 561 -0.36 3.99 1.89
C GLY A 561 -0.13 2.57 2.37
N ILE A 562 1.12 2.26 2.72
CA ILE A 562 1.56 0.98 3.28
C ILE A 562 2.32 1.17 4.61
N VAL A 563 2.19 0.22 5.53
CA VAL A 563 2.92 0.09 6.79
C VAL A 563 4.12 -0.83 6.55
N GLU A 564 5.31 -0.35 6.81
CA GLU A 564 6.58 -1.05 6.68
C GLU A 564 7.35 -1.03 8.00
N LYS A 565 8.49 -1.73 8.04
CA LYS A 565 9.32 -1.85 9.24
C LYS A 565 10.61 -1.06 9.10
N LEU A 566 10.91 -0.24 10.10
CA LEU A 566 12.21 0.38 10.29
C LEU A 566 13.25 -0.69 10.67
N PRO A 567 14.56 -0.42 10.48
CA PRO A 567 15.62 -1.35 10.87
C PRO A 567 15.62 -1.72 12.36
N ASP A 568 15.12 -0.84 13.23
CA ASP A 568 14.92 -1.07 14.66
C ASP A 568 13.67 -1.93 15.01
N GLY A 569 12.85 -2.30 14.02
CA GLY A 569 11.62 -3.09 14.17
C GLY A 569 10.33 -2.30 14.40
N ASN A 570 10.41 -0.98 14.54
CA ASN A 570 9.24 -0.11 14.64
C ASN A 570 8.49 -0.02 13.31
N ASP A 571 7.19 0.27 13.36
CA ASP A 571 6.40 0.54 12.17
C ASP A 571 6.71 1.94 11.62
N PHE A 572 6.69 2.08 10.30
CA PHE A 572 6.54 3.37 9.64
C PHE A 572 5.52 3.27 8.52
N TYR A 573 4.95 4.41 8.14
CA TYR A 573 3.90 4.52 7.15
C TYR A 573 4.48 5.22 5.92
N ALA A 574 4.25 4.64 4.75
CA ALA A 574 4.76 5.11 3.48
C ALA A 574 3.60 5.32 2.49
N PHE A 575 3.46 6.55 2.02
CA PHE A 575 2.49 6.96 1.01
C PHE A 575 3.27 7.42 -0.21
N ARG A 576 3.32 6.59 -1.25
CA ARG A 576 4.14 6.78 -2.43
C ARG A 576 3.28 7.16 -3.63
N GLY A 577 3.77 8.09 -4.45
CA GLY A 577 3.11 8.47 -5.69
C GLY A 577 1.84 9.31 -5.52
N ILE A 578 1.76 10.16 -4.49
CA ILE A 578 0.67 11.12 -4.32
C ILE A 578 0.82 12.22 -5.40
N PRO A 579 -0.13 12.40 -6.32
CA PRO A 579 -0.04 13.44 -7.32
C PRO A 579 -0.35 14.80 -6.67
N TYR A 580 0.57 15.76 -6.81
CA TYR A 580 0.40 17.12 -6.27
C TYR A 580 -0.02 18.12 -7.35
N ALA A 581 0.11 17.75 -8.63
CA ALA A 581 -0.25 18.57 -9.77
C ALA A 581 -0.93 17.77 -10.88
N GLN A 582 -1.74 18.44 -11.70
CA GLN A 582 -2.26 17.86 -12.94
C GLN A 582 -1.09 17.49 -13.88
N PRO A 583 -1.23 16.43 -14.69
CA PRO A 583 -0.19 16.04 -15.63
C PRO A 583 0.18 17.21 -16.57
N PRO A 584 1.45 17.64 -16.64
CA PRO A 584 1.90 18.78 -17.44
C PRO A 584 2.05 18.40 -18.93
N VAL A 585 1.00 17.86 -19.53
CA VAL A 585 0.95 17.40 -20.92
C VAL A 585 0.20 18.38 -21.82
N ASN A 586 0.33 18.22 -23.14
CA ASN A 586 -0.37 19.03 -24.14
C ASN A 586 -0.14 20.53 -23.90
N LYS A 587 -1.23 21.32 -23.81
CA LYS A 587 -1.18 22.77 -23.53
C LYS A 587 -0.57 23.15 -22.18
N HIS A 588 -0.44 22.20 -21.25
CA HIS A 588 0.18 22.40 -19.94
C HIS A 588 1.68 22.07 -19.93
N ARG A 589 2.21 21.51 -21.03
CA ARG A 589 3.65 21.31 -21.20
C ARG A 589 4.38 22.65 -21.15
N PHE A 590 5.53 22.68 -20.46
CA PHE A 590 6.36 23.87 -20.19
C PHE A 590 5.71 24.97 -19.32
N GLN A 591 4.43 24.86 -18.98
CA GLN A 591 3.70 25.83 -18.16
C GLN A 591 3.89 25.58 -16.65
N PRO A 592 3.59 26.56 -15.78
CA PRO A 592 3.50 26.32 -14.34
C PRO A 592 2.57 25.15 -13.99
N PRO A 593 2.88 24.35 -12.95
CA PRO A 593 2.03 23.24 -12.54
C PRO A 593 0.68 23.74 -12.03
N ILE A 594 -0.36 22.93 -12.24
CA ILE A 594 -1.71 23.20 -11.74
C ILE A 594 -1.98 22.27 -10.55
N PRO A 595 -2.31 22.78 -9.35
CA PRO A 595 -2.57 21.95 -8.19
C PRO A 595 -3.74 20.98 -8.43
N ILE A 596 -3.63 19.77 -7.87
CA ILE A 596 -4.79 18.87 -7.79
C ILE A 596 -5.72 19.33 -6.68
N THR A 597 -6.98 19.57 -7.05
CA THR A 597 -8.06 19.92 -6.11
C THR A 597 -8.93 18.72 -5.75
N LYS A 598 -8.93 17.67 -6.59
CA LYS A 598 -9.67 16.42 -6.39
C LYS A 598 -8.96 15.28 -7.13
N PHE A 599 -8.78 14.13 -6.49
CA PHE A 599 -8.29 12.92 -7.12
C PHE A 599 -9.33 12.33 -8.09
N ALA A 600 -8.85 11.53 -9.05
CA ALA A 600 -9.74 10.84 -10.00
C ALA A 600 -10.65 9.80 -9.33
N ALA A 601 -10.20 9.25 -8.20
CA ALA A 601 -10.97 8.34 -7.35
C ALA A 601 -11.01 8.87 -5.91
N PRO A 602 -12.08 8.59 -5.13
CA PRO A 602 -12.17 8.98 -3.72
C PRO A 602 -11.03 8.40 -2.87
N LEU A 603 -10.62 7.17 -3.18
CA LEU A 603 -9.47 6.49 -2.59
C LEU A 603 -8.38 6.30 -3.64
N LEU A 604 -7.19 6.86 -3.39
CA LEU A 604 -6.04 6.75 -4.26
C LEU A 604 -5.04 5.74 -3.68
N ASP A 605 -4.74 4.66 -4.42
CA ASP A 605 -3.65 3.76 -4.05
C ASP A 605 -2.30 4.48 -4.13
N CYS A 606 -1.63 4.58 -2.98
CA CYS A 606 -0.31 5.16 -2.77
C CYS A 606 0.61 4.15 -2.06
N SER A 607 0.41 2.84 -2.27
CA SER A 607 1.30 1.80 -1.74
C SER A 607 2.60 1.64 -2.55
N LYS A 608 2.64 2.18 -3.77
CA LYS A 608 3.76 2.10 -4.70
C LYS A 608 4.03 3.45 -5.36
N GLU A 609 5.27 3.65 -5.78
CA GLU A 609 5.66 4.82 -6.57
C GLU A 609 4.98 4.83 -7.94
N ARG A 610 4.82 6.04 -8.50
CA ARG A 610 4.38 6.27 -9.87
C ARG A 610 5.57 6.63 -10.76
N ASP A 611 5.30 6.89 -12.04
CA ASP A 611 6.31 7.25 -13.02
C ASP A 611 7.23 8.38 -12.53
N THR A 612 8.53 8.20 -12.77
CA THR A 612 9.53 9.26 -12.70
C THR A 612 9.38 10.22 -13.88
N CYS A 613 10.03 11.38 -13.83
CA CYS A 613 10.07 12.25 -15.00
C CYS A 613 10.94 11.66 -16.12
N VAL A 614 10.64 12.04 -17.37
CA VAL A 614 11.34 11.56 -18.56
C VAL A 614 12.83 11.90 -18.48
N ALA A 615 13.66 10.88 -18.32
CA ALA A 615 15.10 11.02 -18.25
C ALA A 615 15.80 9.71 -18.62
N LYS A 616 17.09 9.82 -18.95
CA LYS A 616 17.98 8.65 -19.06
C LYS A 616 18.55 8.34 -17.68
N ASN A 617 18.27 7.16 -17.15
CA ASN A 617 18.74 6.73 -15.85
C ASN A 617 20.28 6.65 -15.85
N PRO A 618 20.98 7.34 -14.93
CA PRO A 618 22.43 7.43 -14.95
C PRO A 618 23.11 6.10 -14.61
N PHE A 619 22.45 5.19 -13.90
CA PHE A 619 23.03 3.94 -13.41
C PHE A 619 22.96 2.81 -14.45
N ASN A 620 21.82 2.64 -15.12
CA ASN A 620 21.61 1.56 -16.10
C ASN A 620 21.57 2.05 -17.56
N GLN A 621 21.64 3.36 -17.79
CA GLN A 621 21.63 4.00 -19.10
C GLN A 621 20.34 3.79 -19.92
N GLN A 622 19.25 3.33 -19.30
CA GLN A 622 17.94 3.16 -19.94
C GLN A 622 17.09 4.43 -19.84
N TRP A 623 16.22 4.64 -20.83
CA TRP A 623 15.21 5.69 -20.78
C TRP A 623 14.03 5.23 -19.92
N GLN A 624 13.55 6.10 -19.04
CA GLN A 624 12.43 5.82 -18.15
C GLN A 624 11.58 7.07 -17.91
N GLY A 625 10.40 6.86 -17.32
CA GLY A 625 9.50 7.93 -16.88
C GLY A 625 8.52 8.40 -17.94
N SER A 626 7.62 9.28 -17.50
CA SER A 626 6.61 9.92 -18.34
C SER A 626 6.48 11.40 -17.99
N GLU A 627 5.70 12.16 -18.76
CA GLU A 627 5.40 13.56 -18.41
C GLU A 627 4.41 13.65 -17.25
N ASN A 628 3.61 12.61 -17.03
CA ASN A 628 2.78 12.50 -15.84
C ASN A 628 3.64 12.05 -14.66
N CYS A 629 4.54 12.92 -14.20
CA CYS A 629 5.54 12.58 -13.18
C CYS A 629 5.47 13.44 -11.91
N LEU A 630 4.55 14.40 -11.81
CA LEU A 630 4.46 15.34 -10.68
C LEU A 630 3.81 14.69 -9.45
N HIS A 631 4.56 13.78 -8.85
CA HIS A 631 4.19 12.98 -7.69
C HIS A 631 5.15 13.21 -6.52
N LEU A 632 4.64 13.10 -5.30
CA LEU A 632 5.42 13.11 -4.07
C LEU A 632 5.17 11.86 -3.24
N ASN A 633 6.07 11.60 -2.32
CA ASN A 633 6.03 10.52 -1.35
C ASN A 633 6.09 11.13 0.06
N VAL A 634 5.30 10.61 0.98
CA VAL A 634 5.33 10.97 2.40
C VAL A 634 5.64 9.74 3.23
N TYR A 635 6.63 9.85 4.10
CA TYR A 635 7.03 8.81 5.04
C TYR A 635 6.97 9.34 6.46
N THR A 636 6.33 8.61 7.35
CA THR A 636 6.16 9.02 8.76
C THR A 636 6.25 7.82 9.69
N PRO A 637 6.92 7.93 10.85
CA PRO A 637 6.97 6.84 11.84
C PRO A 637 5.65 6.70 12.62
N GLN A 638 4.73 7.68 12.56
CA GLN A 638 3.45 7.61 13.25
C GLN A 638 2.36 8.48 12.60
N LEU A 639 1.11 8.00 12.60
CA LEU A 639 -0.06 8.71 12.09
C LEU A 639 -1.00 9.25 13.18
N ASN A 640 -0.65 9.06 14.47
CA ASN A 640 -1.49 9.51 15.57
C ASN A 640 -1.56 11.05 15.63
N ARG A 641 -2.71 11.62 15.24
CA ARG A 641 -2.94 13.07 15.24
C ARG A 641 -2.96 13.72 16.62
N ASN A 642 -3.09 12.93 17.69
CA ASN A 642 -3.00 13.42 19.08
C ASN A 642 -1.55 13.43 19.61
N ALA A 643 -0.60 12.86 18.86
CA ALA A 643 0.81 12.92 19.23
C ALA A 643 1.36 14.33 18.94
N THR A 644 2.54 14.63 19.51
CA THR A 644 3.25 15.86 19.16
C THR A 644 3.62 15.85 17.67
N PRO A 645 3.27 16.90 16.91
CA PRO A 645 3.66 17.02 15.51
C PRO A 645 5.17 16.90 15.32
N LEU A 646 5.59 16.16 14.31
CA LEU A 646 7.00 15.89 14.03
C LEU A 646 7.59 16.92 13.06
N PRO A 647 8.87 17.29 13.22
CA PRO A 647 9.58 18.11 12.24
C PRO A 647 9.55 17.46 10.85
N VAL A 648 9.37 18.27 9.82
CA VAL A 648 9.21 17.82 8.43
C VAL A 648 10.49 18.10 7.66
N MET A 649 11.02 17.11 6.96
CA MET A 649 12.18 17.23 6.07
C MET A 649 11.75 16.99 4.63
N VAL A 650 11.87 18.00 3.77
CA VAL A 650 11.47 17.95 2.36
C VAL A 650 12.72 17.88 1.50
N PHE A 651 12.94 16.75 0.83
CA PHE A 651 14.12 16.48 0.02
C PHE A 651 13.90 16.82 -1.45
N ILE A 652 14.78 17.65 -2.02
CA ILE A 652 14.87 17.91 -3.46
C ILE A 652 16.05 17.10 -4.03
N HIS A 653 15.76 16.13 -4.90
CA HIS A 653 16.81 15.31 -5.50
C HIS A 653 17.71 16.10 -6.47
N GLY A 654 18.98 15.70 -6.53
CA GLY A 654 19.96 16.18 -7.49
C GLY A 654 19.79 15.60 -8.90
N GLY A 655 20.89 15.55 -9.67
CA GLY A 655 20.89 14.98 -11.03
C GLY A 655 20.98 16.00 -12.16
N ALA A 656 21.70 17.10 -11.93
CA ALA A 656 22.03 18.12 -12.91
C ALA A 656 20.81 18.75 -13.63
N PHE A 657 19.64 18.74 -12.98
CA PHE A 657 18.34 19.08 -13.57
C PHE A 657 17.95 18.24 -14.80
N LYS A 658 18.62 17.13 -15.10
CA LYS A 658 18.41 16.31 -16.32
C LYS A 658 17.91 14.90 -16.04
N TYR A 659 18.21 14.37 -14.87
CA TYR A 659 17.83 13.03 -14.42
C TYR A 659 17.63 13.02 -12.90
N GLY A 660 17.20 11.89 -12.35
CA GLY A 660 16.88 11.72 -10.93
C GLY A 660 15.37 11.57 -10.69
N SER A 661 15.04 11.16 -9.48
CA SER A 661 13.67 10.99 -8.99
C SER A 661 13.67 11.08 -7.46
N GLY A 662 12.52 11.33 -6.84
CA GLY A 662 12.33 11.23 -5.39
C GLY A 662 12.06 9.81 -4.90
N ASN A 663 12.33 8.79 -5.71
CA ASN A 663 11.93 7.42 -5.43
C ASN A 663 12.86 6.72 -4.42
N SER A 664 12.36 5.66 -3.80
CA SER A 664 13.03 4.88 -2.76
C SER A 664 14.14 3.96 -3.28
N ASP A 665 14.30 3.84 -4.59
CA ASP A 665 15.47 3.19 -5.20
C ASP A 665 16.78 3.87 -4.77
N CYS A 666 16.79 5.20 -4.71
CA CYS A 666 17.90 6.01 -4.19
C CYS A 666 17.65 6.61 -2.81
N TYR A 667 16.41 7.07 -2.53
CA TYR A 667 16.12 7.96 -1.40
C TYR A 667 15.12 7.37 -0.41
N SER A 668 15.32 6.11 -0.02
CA SER A 668 14.48 5.50 1.01
C SER A 668 14.87 6.04 2.40
N PRO A 669 13.94 6.63 3.18
CA PRO A 669 14.31 7.48 4.32
C PRO A 669 14.37 6.76 5.68
N GLU A 670 14.50 5.43 5.71
CA GLU A 670 14.43 4.63 6.95
C GLU A 670 15.35 5.17 8.05
N TYR A 671 16.58 5.55 7.72
CA TYR A 671 17.56 6.03 8.70
C TYR A 671 17.16 7.38 9.32
N LEU A 672 16.49 8.25 8.57
CA LEU A 672 15.94 9.50 9.07
C LEU A 672 14.68 9.25 9.92
N LEU A 673 13.81 8.31 9.52
CA LEU A 673 12.58 8.00 10.24
C LEU A 673 12.83 7.42 11.64
N GLU A 674 13.91 6.65 11.83
CA GLU A 674 14.38 6.19 13.16
C GLU A 674 14.63 7.37 14.11
N GLN A 675 14.94 8.53 13.55
CA GLN A 675 15.09 9.78 14.28
C GLN A 675 13.78 10.57 14.30
N ASN A 676 12.58 9.97 14.36
CA ASN A 676 11.30 10.65 14.63
C ASN A 676 11.10 12.00 13.88
N VAL A 677 11.13 11.95 12.54
CA VAL A 677 10.79 13.06 11.63
C VAL A 677 9.85 12.55 10.54
N VAL A 678 9.14 13.47 9.89
CA VAL A 678 8.41 13.17 8.64
C VAL A 678 9.31 13.51 7.47
N VAL A 679 9.44 12.60 6.51
CA VAL A 679 10.24 12.83 5.30
C VAL A 679 9.33 12.89 4.07
N VAL A 680 9.51 13.93 3.26
CA VAL A 680 8.83 14.12 1.97
C VAL A 680 9.88 14.09 0.87
N THR A 681 9.72 13.19 -0.09
CA THR A 681 10.52 13.16 -1.32
C THR A 681 9.59 13.34 -2.52
N PHE A 682 10.06 13.85 -3.64
CA PHE A 682 9.16 14.11 -4.77
C PHE A 682 9.91 14.22 -6.10
N ASN A 683 9.16 14.08 -7.19
CA ASN A 683 9.62 14.31 -8.55
C ASN A 683 9.28 15.74 -9.00
N TYR A 684 10.17 16.38 -9.75
CA TYR A 684 9.94 17.65 -10.44
C TYR A 684 10.41 17.54 -11.91
N ARG A 685 9.87 18.36 -12.82
CA ARG A 685 10.22 18.25 -14.25
C ARG A 685 11.71 18.50 -14.51
N LEU A 686 12.25 17.80 -15.50
CA LEU A 686 13.68 17.81 -15.83
C LEU A 686 13.93 18.33 -17.25
N GLY A 687 15.17 18.78 -17.48
CA GLY A 687 15.69 19.22 -18.76
C GLY A 687 14.81 20.30 -19.41
N PRO A 688 14.61 20.24 -20.73
CA PRO A 688 13.75 21.19 -21.42
C PRO A 688 12.31 21.20 -20.89
N LEU A 689 11.76 20.07 -20.43
CA LEU A 689 10.38 20.02 -19.93
C LEU A 689 10.19 20.88 -18.67
N GLY A 690 11.23 21.01 -17.85
CA GLY A 690 11.21 21.78 -16.60
C GLY A 690 11.73 23.21 -16.72
N PHE A 691 12.59 23.49 -17.69
CA PHE A 691 13.35 24.75 -17.76
C PHE A 691 13.37 25.42 -19.14
N LEU A 692 12.46 25.05 -20.07
CA LEU A 692 12.30 25.77 -21.33
C LEU A 692 12.02 27.26 -21.06
N HIS A 693 12.67 28.16 -21.80
CA HIS A 693 12.48 29.61 -21.67
C HIS A 693 12.24 30.24 -23.04
N LEU A 694 11.00 30.66 -23.28
CA LEU A 694 10.55 31.33 -24.51
C LEU A 694 9.49 32.39 -24.17
N PRO A 695 9.86 33.52 -23.52
CA PRO A 695 8.90 34.46 -22.94
C PRO A 695 7.96 35.14 -23.95
N SER A 696 8.42 35.34 -25.18
CA SER A 696 7.60 35.89 -26.27
C SER A 696 6.35 35.04 -26.57
N GLN A 697 6.37 33.76 -26.17
CA GLN A 697 5.27 32.81 -26.30
C GLN A 697 4.63 32.46 -24.95
N GLY A 698 4.89 33.24 -23.90
CA GLY A 698 4.36 33.01 -22.56
C GLY A 698 5.04 31.86 -21.79
N ILE A 699 6.18 31.35 -22.26
CA ILE A 699 6.98 30.36 -21.51
C ILE A 699 8.08 31.09 -20.73
N GLU A 700 7.81 31.43 -19.48
CA GLU A 700 8.70 32.25 -18.64
C GLU A 700 9.96 31.51 -18.13
N GLY A 701 10.00 30.18 -18.21
CA GLY A 701 11.02 29.37 -17.53
C GLY A 701 10.63 28.95 -16.12
N ASN A 702 11.55 28.19 -15.48
CA ASN A 702 11.44 27.73 -14.10
C ASN A 702 10.20 26.89 -13.76
N ALA A 703 9.61 26.19 -14.74
CA ALA A 703 8.45 25.33 -14.50
C ALA A 703 8.74 24.27 -13.43
N ALA A 704 9.96 23.73 -13.42
CA ALA A 704 10.47 22.82 -12.39
C ALA A 704 10.61 23.44 -10.99
N LEU A 705 11.06 24.69 -10.86
CA LEU A 705 11.07 25.37 -9.55
C LEU A 705 9.64 25.66 -9.08
N LYS A 706 8.72 25.91 -10.01
CA LYS A 706 7.29 26.06 -9.71
C LYS A 706 6.66 24.72 -9.27
N ASP A 707 7.13 23.59 -9.80
CA ASP A 707 6.80 22.24 -9.30
C ASP A 707 7.24 22.08 -7.83
N GLN A 708 8.49 22.41 -7.52
CA GLN A 708 9.04 22.38 -6.16
C GLN A 708 8.29 23.32 -5.21
N LEU A 709 7.95 24.54 -5.64
CA LEU A 709 7.15 25.48 -4.87
C LEU A 709 5.74 24.92 -4.57
N LEU A 710 5.13 24.24 -5.53
CA LEU A 710 3.82 23.63 -5.34
C LEU A 710 3.87 22.48 -4.31
N VAL A 711 4.96 21.70 -4.28
CA VAL A 711 5.16 20.70 -3.21
C VAL A 711 5.27 21.36 -1.84
N LEU A 712 5.99 22.48 -1.70
CA LEU A 712 6.05 23.22 -0.43
C LEU A 712 4.67 23.71 0.02
N ARG A 713 3.81 24.14 -0.91
CA ARG A 713 2.41 24.50 -0.61
C ARG A 713 1.60 23.27 -0.20
N TRP A 714 1.76 22.17 -0.92
CA TRP A 714 1.11 20.92 -0.59
C TRP A 714 1.48 20.45 0.82
N VAL A 715 2.76 20.54 1.19
CA VAL A 715 3.25 20.23 2.55
C VAL A 715 2.58 21.14 3.58
N ALA A 716 2.58 22.46 3.36
CA ALA A 716 1.95 23.41 4.27
C ALA A 716 0.45 23.13 4.48
N GLU A 717 -0.25 22.65 3.45
CA GLU A 717 -1.68 22.36 3.48
C GLU A 717 -2.02 20.97 4.05
N ASN A 718 -1.17 19.95 3.83
CA ASN A 718 -1.56 18.55 4.03
C ASN A 718 -0.73 17.80 5.07
N ILE A 719 0.47 18.26 5.43
CA ILE A 719 1.42 17.42 6.20
C ILE A 719 0.94 17.09 7.62
N THR A 720 0.05 17.90 8.19
CA THR A 720 -0.61 17.64 9.48
C THR A 720 -1.39 16.33 9.48
N HIS A 721 -1.93 15.91 8.33
CA HIS A 721 -2.64 14.65 8.17
C HIS A 721 -1.72 13.43 8.31
N PHE A 722 -0.41 13.62 8.17
CA PHE A 722 0.66 12.62 8.32
C PHE A 722 1.46 12.82 9.62
N ASN A 723 0.92 13.59 10.57
CA ASN A 723 1.56 13.97 11.83
C ASN A 723 2.83 14.83 11.68
N GLY A 724 2.98 15.56 10.57
CA GLY A 724 4.04 16.55 10.40
C GLY A 724 3.64 17.94 10.89
N ASP A 725 4.61 18.71 11.35
CA ASP A 725 4.46 20.11 11.74
C ASP A 725 4.70 21.06 10.54
N PRO A 726 3.67 21.70 9.97
CA PRO A 726 3.83 22.65 8.87
C PRO A 726 4.59 23.91 9.28
N ASN A 727 4.76 24.17 10.58
CA ASN A 727 5.54 25.30 11.12
C ASN A 727 6.98 24.91 11.48
N ASN A 728 7.40 23.67 11.18
CA ASN A 728 8.75 23.20 11.42
C ASN A 728 9.28 22.37 10.25
N VAL A 729 9.29 23.01 9.08
CA VAL A 729 9.71 22.41 7.80
C VAL A 729 11.16 22.77 7.47
N THR A 730 11.96 21.76 7.16
CA THR A 730 13.33 21.88 6.65
C THR A 730 13.38 21.47 5.19
N LEU A 731 13.84 22.39 4.33
CA LEU A 731 14.07 22.12 2.93
C LEU A 731 15.53 21.71 2.73
N PHE A 732 15.77 20.52 2.16
CA PHE A 732 17.14 20.06 1.90
C PHE A 732 17.28 19.42 0.52
N GLY A 733 18.49 19.40 0.01
CA GLY A 733 18.77 18.79 -1.28
C GLY A 733 20.26 18.76 -1.57
N GLU A 734 20.61 17.89 -2.50
CA GLU A 734 21.98 17.60 -2.92
C GLU A 734 22.20 18.04 -4.38
N SER A 735 23.38 18.58 -4.69
CA SER A 735 23.78 18.98 -6.04
C SER A 735 22.80 19.98 -6.70
N ALA A 736 22.16 19.63 -7.81
CA ALA A 736 21.10 20.44 -8.42
C ALA A 736 19.91 20.70 -7.47
N GLY A 737 19.62 19.75 -6.57
CA GLY A 737 18.65 19.94 -5.49
C GLY A 737 19.11 21.00 -4.49
N ALA A 738 20.39 21.04 -4.14
CA ALA A 738 20.98 22.07 -3.27
C ALA A 738 20.91 23.47 -3.92
N ILE A 739 21.12 23.57 -5.24
CA ILE A 739 20.89 24.81 -6.01
C ILE A 739 19.43 25.25 -5.86
N SER A 740 18.49 24.33 -6.05
CA SER A 740 17.05 24.58 -5.86
C SER A 740 16.73 25.07 -4.44
N VAL A 741 17.27 24.43 -3.40
CA VAL A 741 17.10 24.87 -2.00
C VAL A 741 17.62 26.29 -1.81
N HIS A 742 18.83 26.59 -2.28
CA HIS A 742 19.41 27.91 -2.13
C HIS A 742 18.62 28.98 -2.93
N LEU A 743 18.09 28.65 -4.11
CA LEU A 743 17.21 29.55 -4.86
C LEU A 743 15.87 29.78 -4.15
N HIS A 744 15.27 28.76 -3.54
CA HIS A 744 14.07 28.91 -2.71
C HIS A 744 14.35 29.76 -1.45
N LEU A 745 15.54 29.70 -0.87
CA LEU A 745 15.98 30.58 0.22
C LEU A 745 16.10 32.04 -0.22
N LEU A 746 16.48 32.29 -1.47
CA LEU A 746 16.55 33.63 -2.05
C LEU A 746 15.18 34.14 -2.55
N SER A 747 14.17 33.27 -2.57
CA SER A 747 12.86 33.54 -3.14
C SER A 747 11.90 34.19 -2.13
N PRO A 748 11.28 35.33 -2.47
CA PRO A 748 10.31 35.99 -1.59
C PRO A 748 8.99 35.21 -1.43
N VAL A 749 8.68 34.30 -2.36
CA VAL A 749 7.44 33.49 -2.30
C VAL A 749 7.65 32.16 -1.58
N SER A 750 8.85 31.57 -1.67
CA SER A 750 9.13 30.24 -1.10
C SER A 750 9.51 30.29 0.38
N THR A 751 10.19 31.34 0.84
CA THR A 751 10.67 31.51 2.24
C THR A 751 9.55 31.59 3.29
N LYS A 752 8.29 31.62 2.86
CA LYS A 752 7.11 31.56 3.73
C LYS A 752 6.68 30.13 4.07
N LEU A 753 7.25 29.12 3.40
CA LEU A 753 6.78 27.73 3.44
C LEU A 753 7.78 26.77 4.10
N PHE A 754 8.96 27.25 4.49
CA PHE A 754 9.94 26.47 5.23
C PHE A 754 10.72 27.35 6.19
N HIS A 755 11.36 26.69 7.16
CA HIS A 755 11.88 27.32 8.38
C HIS A 755 13.38 27.14 8.51
N LYS A 756 13.95 26.15 7.82
CA LYS A 756 15.37 25.79 7.83
C LYS A 756 15.78 25.27 6.45
N ALA A 757 17.05 25.44 6.08
CA ALA A 757 17.57 25.00 4.79
C ALA A 757 18.88 24.22 4.94
N ILE A 758 19.06 23.17 4.15
CA ILE A 758 20.33 22.43 4.03
C ILE A 758 20.71 22.34 2.55
N CYS A 759 21.90 22.81 2.18
CA CYS A 759 22.43 22.70 0.81
C CYS A 759 23.68 21.80 0.81
N GLU A 760 23.54 20.62 0.22
CA GLU A 760 24.59 19.60 0.17
C GLU A 760 25.28 19.67 -1.19
N SER A 761 26.57 20.01 -1.18
CA SER A 761 27.45 19.86 -2.33
C SER A 761 27.10 20.71 -3.55
N SER A 762 26.36 21.84 -3.41
CA SER A 762 26.24 22.93 -4.40
C SER A 762 25.43 24.12 -3.86
N VAL A 763 25.46 25.26 -4.56
CA VAL A 763 24.78 26.53 -4.20
C VAL A 763 24.39 27.34 -5.45
N ALA A 764 23.40 28.23 -5.32
CA ALA A 764 22.96 29.14 -6.40
C ALA A 764 24.04 30.08 -6.97
N LEU A 765 25.20 30.22 -6.32
CA LEU A 765 26.35 30.99 -6.84
C LEU A 765 27.21 30.19 -7.83
N ALA A 766 26.97 28.89 -7.96
CA ALA A 766 27.67 28.06 -8.92
C ALA A 766 27.51 28.60 -10.35
N ASP A 767 28.57 28.54 -11.16
CA ASP A 767 28.56 29.05 -12.55
C ASP A 767 27.67 28.25 -13.50
N TYR A 768 27.29 27.06 -13.07
CA TYR A 768 26.31 26.22 -13.73
C TYR A 768 24.89 26.31 -13.13
N ALA A 769 24.64 27.16 -12.12
CA ALA A 769 23.31 27.30 -11.50
C ALA A 769 22.33 28.14 -12.32
N VAL A 770 22.76 29.33 -12.76
CA VAL A 770 21.95 30.27 -13.56
C VAL A 770 22.73 30.67 -14.83
N PRO A 771 22.21 30.41 -16.03
CA PRO A 771 22.85 30.73 -17.31
C PRO A 771 22.67 32.21 -17.72
N ASN A 772 23.55 32.67 -18.61
CA ASN A 772 23.44 33.98 -19.26
C ASN A 772 22.53 33.96 -20.51
N ASP A 773 22.48 32.85 -21.27
CA ASP A 773 21.65 32.69 -22.48
C ASP A 773 20.75 31.43 -22.39
N THR A 774 19.46 31.63 -22.14
CA THR A 774 18.46 30.56 -21.98
C THR A 774 17.58 30.43 -23.21
N LEU A 775 17.26 31.58 -23.81
CA LEU A 775 16.46 31.69 -25.03
C LEU A 775 17.14 30.98 -26.20
N GLY A 776 18.46 31.11 -26.32
CA GLY A 776 19.24 30.43 -27.36
C GLY A 776 19.15 28.91 -27.28
N ASN A 777 19.17 28.32 -26.08
CA ASN A 777 19.06 26.85 -25.91
C ASN A 777 17.67 26.36 -26.34
N SER A 778 16.60 27.07 -25.98
CA SER A 778 15.24 26.76 -26.44
C SER A 778 15.08 26.83 -27.96
N ARG A 779 15.60 27.88 -28.60
CA ARG A 779 15.54 28.03 -30.08
C ARG A 779 16.36 26.95 -30.79
N ARG A 780 17.58 26.67 -30.31
CA ARG A 780 18.44 25.59 -30.85
C ARG A 780 17.77 24.22 -30.72
N LEU A 781 17.08 23.94 -29.61
CA LEU A 781 16.34 22.70 -29.45
C LEU A 781 15.25 22.53 -30.52
N ALA A 782 14.46 23.58 -30.76
CA ALA A 782 13.44 23.56 -31.81
C ALA A 782 14.06 23.33 -33.19
N GLN A 783 15.16 24.01 -33.51
CA GLN A 783 15.86 23.87 -34.80
C GLN A 783 16.54 22.51 -34.99
N LEU A 784 16.96 21.85 -33.91
CA LEU A 784 17.47 20.48 -33.97
C LEU A 784 16.37 19.46 -34.34
N ILE A 785 15.10 19.79 -34.09
CA ILE A 785 13.94 18.95 -34.40
C ILE A 785 13.35 19.33 -35.76
N ASN A 786 13.16 20.61 -36.00
CA ASN A 786 12.67 21.18 -37.25
C ASN A 786 13.59 22.35 -37.68
N PRO A 787 14.54 22.12 -38.61
CA PRO A 787 15.43 23.16 -39.10
C PRO A 787 14.73 24.35 -39.77
N SER A 788 13.45 24.21 -40.15
CA SER A 788 12.65 25.27 -40.76
C SER A 788 11.89 26.14 -39.76
N ALA A 789 11.89 25.81 -38.46
CA ALA A 789 11.27 26.64 -37.42
C ALA A 789 12.12 27.90 -37.18
N ASN A 790 11.72 29.03 -37.78
CA ASN A 790 12.49 30.27 -37.79
C ASN A 790 11.88 31.38 -36.92
N THR A 791 10.64 31.22 -36.49
CA THR A 791 9.94 32.16 -35.60
C THR A 791 9.62 31.51 -34.25
N ASP A 792 9.53 32.30 -33.17
CA ASP A 792 9.21 31.77 -31.83
C ASP A 792 7.88 30.99 -31.78
N PRO A 793 6.80 31.37 -32.50
CA PRO A 793 5.59 30.55 -32.61
C PRO A 793 5.81 29.18 -33.26
N GLU A 794 6.51 29.12 -34.40
CA GLU A 794 6.84 27.84 -35.08
C GLU A 794 7.74 26.96 -34.20
N MET A 795 8.67 27.58 -33.46
CA MET A 795 9.53 26.88 -32.52
C MET A 795 8.73 26.30 -31.35
N LEU A 796 7.79 27.05 -30.78
CA LEU A 796 6.90 26.54 -29.73
C LEU A 796 6.05 25.37 -30.24
N GLU A 797 5.44 25.51 -31.43
CA GLU A 797 4.65 24.44 -32.06
C GLU A 797 5.49 23.17 -32.26
N THR A 798 6.72 23.33 -32.74
CA THR A 798 7.69 22.23 -32.89
C THR A 798 7.96 21.54 -31.55
N LEU A 799 8.21 22.30 -30.49
CA LEU A 799 8.52 21.77 -29.16
C LEU A 799 7.30 21.14 -28.46
N LEU A 800 6.10 21.69 -28.66
CA LEU A 800 4.85 21.12 -28.16
C LEU A 800 4.50 19.80 -28.86
N SER A 801 4.83 19.67 -30.15
CA SER A 801 4.56 18.48 -30.95
C SER A 801 5.59 17.35 -30.76
N ALA A 802 6.81 17.70 -30.35
CA ALA A 802 7.90 16.74 -30.20
C ALA A 802 7.63 15.73 -29.06
N PRO A 803 8.04 14.46 -29.20
CA PRO A 803 8.04 13.51 -28.09
C PRO A 803 8.95 13.97 -26.94
N ALA A 804 8.48 13.82 -25.70
CA ALA A 804 9.23 14.21 -24.49
C ALA A 804 10.64 13.61 -24.43
N LYS A 805 10.78 12.33 -24.81
CA LYS A 805 12.08 11.64 -24.91
C LYS A 805 13.03 12.34 -25.90
N GLN A 806 12.53 12.77 -27.06
CA GLN A 806 13.35 13.45 -28.06
C GLN A 806 13.88 14.79 -27.52
N LEU A 807 13.04 15.53 -26.80
CA LEU A 807 13.46 16.78 -26.13
C LEU A 807 14.59 16.51 -25.13
N ALA A 808 14.41 15.52 -24.27
CA ALA A 808 15.41 15.15 -23.27
C ALA A 808 16.73 14.64 -23.91
N GLU A 809 16.64 13.87 -24.99
CA GLU A 809 17.81 13.32 -25.70
C GLU A 809 18.63 14.41 -26.40
N LEU A 810 17.96 15.42 -26.96
CA LEU A 810 18.61 16.53 -27.65
C LEU A 810 19.14 17.62 -26.70
N CYS A 811 18.81 17.56 -25.41
CA CYS A 811 19.17 18.54 -24.38
C CYS A 811 20.64 18.99 -24.46
N ASP A 812 21.60 18.05 -24.37
CA ASP A 812 23.03 18.36 -24.35
C ASP A 812 23.56 18.90 -25.71
N ARG A 813 22.86 18.64 -26.82
CA ARG A 813 23.24 19.13 -28.15
C ARG A 813 22.95 20.62 -28.34
N THR A 814 22.10 21.20 -27.50
CA THR A 814 21.77 22.63 -27.54
C THR A 814 22.91 23.51 -27.02
N ALA A 815 23.84 22.94 -26.24
CA ALA A 815 24.92 23.69 -25.62
C ALA A 815 25.85 24.35 -26.63
N THR A 816 26.15 25.63 -26.39
CA THR A 816 27.17 26.42 -27.10
C THR A 816 28.58 25.87 -26.85
N GLY A 817 29.54 26.30 -27.68
CA GLY A 817 30.95 25.97 -27.47
C GLY A 817 31.46 26.40 -26.09
N GLN A 818 31.02 27.57 -25.60
CA GLN A 818 31.36 28.08 -24.28
C GLN A 818 30.76 27.22 -23.16
N GLU A 819 29.49 26.81 -23.27
CA GLU A 819 28.87 25.91 -22.28
C GLU A 819 29.58 24.56 -22.20
N LYS A 820 30.00 24.01 -23.35
CA LYS A 820 30.75 22.75 -23.46
C LYS A 820 32.17 22.80 -22.89
N ARG A 821 32.71 23.99 -22.57
CA ARG A 821 33.99 24.12 -21.86
C ARG A 821 33.87 23.79 -20.38
N GLY A 822 32.69 23.93 -19.77
CA GLY A 822 32.51 23.69 -18.33
C GLY A 822 32.62 22.22 -17.95
N ALA A 823 32.96 21.98 -16.68
CA ALA A 823 33.01 20.64 -16.09
C ALA A 823 31.65 19.93 -16.08
N ILE A 824 30.59 20.68 -15.76
CA ILE A 824 29.23 20.16 -15.61
C ILE A 824 28.31 20.81 -16.65
N LEU A 825 27.74 19.99 -17.52
CA LEU A 825 26.91 20.45 -18.63
C LEU A 825 25.43 20.45 -18.24
N MET A 826 24.86 21.65 -18.04
CA MET A 826 23.44 21.88 -17.72
C MET A 826 22.83 22.96 -18.63
N PRO A 827 22.40 22.64 -19.87
CA PRO A 827 21.90 23.65 -20.81
C PRO A 827 20.53 24.22 -20.41
N PHE A 828 19.67 23.37 -19.84
CA PHE A 828 18.34 23.74 -19.33
C PHE A 828 18.37 23.66 -17.81
N ARG A 829 18.25 24.82 -17.15
CA ARG A 829 18.48 25.03 -15.73
C ARG A 829 17.79 26.34 -15.28
N PRO A 830 17.72 26.66 -13.97
CA PRO A 830 17.04 27.87 -13.49
C PRO A 830 17.44 29.16 -14.19
N VAL A 831 16.49 30.06 -14.42
CA VAL A 831 16.66 31.36 -15.09
C VAL A 831 16.18 32.49 -14.18
N VAL A 832 16.65 33.72 -14.39
CA VAL A 832 16.08 34.89 -13.70
C VAL A 832 14.72 35.21 -14.34
N ASP A 833 13.62 35.05 -13.59
CA ASP A 833 12.27 35.36 -14.07
C ASP A 833 11.81 36.73 -13.56
N VAL A 834 11.45 37.63 -14.49
CA VAL A 834 11.10 39.04 -14.16
C VAL A 834 9.67 39.43 -14.54
N SER A 835 8.93 38.55 -15.22
CA SER A 835 7.67 38.92 -15.88
C SER A 835 6.53 37.90 -15.69
N GLY A 836 6.44 37.26 -14.52
CA GLY A 836 5.40 36.27 -14.21
C GLY A 836 4.56 36.57 -12.98
N LYS A 837 3.43 35.87 -12.85
CA LYS A 837 2.53 35.98 -11.66
C LYS A 837 3.19 35.49 -10.37
N GLU A 838 4.08 34.50 -10.48
CA GLU A 838 4.80 33.88 -9.35
C GLU A 838 6.28 33.76 -9.67
N VAL A 839 7.05 34.78 -9.28
CA VAL A 839 8.48 34.92 -9.55
C VAL A 839 9.29 34.23 -8.44
N ILE A 840 10.07 33.21 -8.81
CA ILE A 840 10.90 32.45 -7.84
C ILE A 840 12.31 33.05 -7.77
N VAL A 841 12.89 33.43 -8.90
CA VAL A 841 14.26 33.93 -9.03
C VAL A 841 14.21 35.38 -9.56
N PRO A 842 13.79 36.36 -8.73
CA PRO A 842 13.56 37.75 -9.15
C PRO A 842 14.85 38.50 -9.51
N LEU A 843 15.99 38.02 -9.03
CA LEU A 843 17.31 38.62 -9.24
C LEU A 843 18.34 37.52 -9.42
N HIS A 844 19.41 37.84 -10.14
CA HIS A 844 20.60 36.99 -10.18
C HIS A 844 21.10 36.69 -8.74
N PRO A 845 21.46 35.44 -8.41
CA PRO A 845 21.82 35.03 -7.05
C PRO A 845 22.89 35.89 -6.38
N ILE A 846 23.91 36.33 -7.12
CA ILE A 846 24.96 37.23 -6.60
C ILE A 846 24.37 38.55 -6.08
N LYS A 847 23.51 39.17 -6.88
CA LYS A 847 22.87 40.44 -6.50
C LYS A 847 21.93 40.23 -5.32
N ALA A 848 21.21 39.10 -5.29
CA ALA A 848 20.35 38.75 -4.18
C ALA A 848 21.14 38.58 -2.87
N MET A 849 22.26 37.85 -2.92
CA MET A 849 23.14 37.60 -1.77
C MET A 849 23.86 38.86 -1.28
N GLY A 850 24.30 39.75 -2.18
CA GLY A 850 24.94 41.02 -1.82
C GLY A 850 23.98 42.09 -1.29
N THR A 851 22.66 41.85 -1.33
CA THR A 851 21.67 42.79 -0.76
C THR A 851 21.46 42.46 0.72
N ALA A 852 22.04 43.27 1.61
CA ALA A 852 22.01 43.01 3.05
C ALA A 852 20.59 42.78 3.58
N ARG A 853 20.43 41.76 4.44
CA ARG A 853 19.19 41.40 5.15
C ARG A 853 17.98 41.07 4.25
N ARG A 854 18.24 40.70 2.98
CA ARG A 854 17.20 40.27 2.03
C ARG A 854 16.55 38.95 2.43
N ILE A 855 17.35 38.01 2.95
CA ILE A 855 16.87 36.68 3.33
C ILE A 855 16.20 36.77 4.73
N PRO A 856 15.03 36.15 4.93
CA PRO A 856 14.43 35.97 6.26
C PRO A 856 15.36 35.21 7.22
N PRO A 857 15.12 35.23 8.54
CA PRO A 857 15.97 34.58 9.51
C PRO A 857 15.69 33.06 9.50
N ILE A 858 16.27 32.37 8.52
CA ILE A 858 16.15 30.93 8.32
C ILE A 858 17.54 30.32 8.57
N PRO A 859 17.71 29.43 9.57
CA PRO A 859 18.95 28.69 9.78
C PRO A 859 19.38 27.92 8.53
N LEU A 860 20.69 27.91 8.28
CA LEU A 860 21.28 27.30 7.09
C LEU A 860 22.40 26.32 7.45
N LEU A 861 22.41 25.16 6.82
CA LEU A 861 23.51 24.18 6.87
C LEU A 861 24.06 24.03 5.45
N LEU A 862 25.37 24.24 5.28
CA LEU A 862 26.09 24.12 4.00
C LEU A 862 27.22 23.13 4.14
N GLY A 863 27.58 22.42 3.08
CA GLY A 863 28.84 21.68 3.05
C GLY A 863 29.05 20.88 1.78
N TYR A 864 30.19 20.22 1.72
CA TYR A 864 30.64 19.46 0.55
C TYR A 864 31.52 18.28 0.98
N ASN A 865 31.73 17.34 0.06
CA ASN A 865 32.53 16.15 0.27
C ASN A 865 34.03 16.38 0.03
N SER A 866 34.87 15.58 0.68
CA SER A 866 36.33 15.66 0.57
C SER A 866 36.88 15.49 -0.85
N ARG A 867 36.14 14.82 -1.75
CA ARG A 867 36.57 14.47 -3.11
C ARG A 867 35.43 14.57 -4.14
N GLU A 868 34.66 15.65 -4.12
CA GLU A 868 33.56 15.93 -5.07
C GLU A 868 33.89 15.60 -6.53
N GLY A 869 35.06 16.06 -6.98
CA GLY A 869 35.57 15.91 -8.34
C GLY A 869 35.78 14.46 -8.77
N GLY A 870 35.82 13.52 -7.81
CA GLY A 870 35.89 12.08 -8.07
C GLY A 870 34.79 11.60 -9.03
N SER A 871 33.57 12.10 -8.87
CA SER A 871 32.42 11.76 -9.73
C SER A 871 32.57 12.26 -11.18
N PHE A 872 33.43 13.24 -11.39
CA PHE A 872 33.66 13.89 -12.68
C PHE A 872 35.00 13.47 -13.32
N LEU A 873 35.76 12.59 -12.67
CA LEU A 873 37.02 12.05 -13.19
C LEU A 873 36.85 11.39 -14.56
N THR A 874 35.72 10.74 -14.79
CA THR A 874 35.45 10.08 -16.07
C THR A 874 35.55 11.03 -17.26
N HIS A 875 35.17 12.30 -17.12
CA HIS A 875 35.25 13.25 -18.23
C HIS A 875 36.69 13.69 -18.51
N ILE A 876 37.44 14.05 -17.47
CA ILE A 876 38.83 14.53 -17.59
C ILE A 876 39.81 13.39 -17.92
N VAL A 877 39.55 12.16 -17.47
CA VAL A 877 40.39 10.99 -17.75
C VAL A 877 40.05 10.35 -19.11
N LYS A 878 38.77 10.30 -19.51
CA LYS A 878 38.34 9.68 -20.79
C LYS A 878 38.58 10.58 -21.99
N TYR A 879 38.58 11.90 -21.81
CA TYR A 879 38.77 12.87 -22.88
C TYR A 879 39.97 13.81 -22.62
N PRO A 880 41.19 13.26 -22.40
CA PRO A 880 42.33 14.07 -21.99
C PRO A 880 42.74 15.11 -23.03
N GLU A 881 42.52 14.83 -24.32
CA GLU A 881 42.84 15.77 -25.39
C GLU A 881 42.02 17.07 -25.28
N ARG A 882 40.78 17.02 -24.77
CA ARG A 882 39.97 18.23 -24.56
C ARG A 882 40.62 19.22 -23.59
N TYR A 883 41.41 18.71 -22.65
CA TYR A 883 42.13 19.52 -21.66
C TYR A 883 43.48 19.92 -22.23
N ARG A 884 44.22 19.01 -22.87
CA ARG A 884 45.51 19.36 -23.51
C ARG A 884 45.39 20.42 -24.61
N GLU A 885 44.33 20.36 -25.41
CA GLU A 885 44.09 21.31 -26.51
C GLU A 885 43.54 22.65 -26.04
N ASP A 886 42.84 22.69 -24.90
CA ASP A 886 42.17 23.88 -24.37
C ASP A 886 42.24 23.90 -22.84
N MET A 887 43.44 24.17 -22.31
CA MET A 887 43.66 24.25 -20.86
C MET A 887 42.89 25.40 -20.20
N GLU A 888 42.46 26.41 -20.95
CA GLU A 888 41.69 27.51 -20.38
C GLU A 888 40.35 27.05 -19.80
N ARG A 889 39.82 25.88 -20.20
CA ARG A 889 38.56 25.33 -19.69
C ARG A 889 38.48 25.14 -18.16
N ILE A 890 39.62 25.14 -17.47
CA ILE A 890 39.71 25.02 -16.00
C ILE A 890 39.61 26.37 -15.27
N ILE A 891 39.49 27.47 -16.02
CA ILE A 891 39.28 28.81 -15.47
C ILE A 891 37.79 28.96 -15.10
N PRO A 892 37.44 29.23 -13.84
CA PRO A 892 36.05 29.47 -13.43
C PRO A 892 35.42 30.62 -14.22
N ARG A 893 34.17 30.44 -14.68
CA ARG A 893 33.45 31.48 -15.43
C ARG A 893 33.07 32.69 -14.57
N THR A 894 33.14 32.53 -13.27
CA THR A 894 32.97 33.56 -12.24
C THR A 894 34.16 34.51 -12.13
N LEU A 895 35.29 34.21 -12.79
CA LEU A 895 36.43 35.12 -12.87
C LEU A 895 36.26 36.09 -14.05
N ASN A 896 36.62 37.35 -13.84
CA ASN A 896 36.59 38.39 -14.86
C ASN A 896 37.80 38.29 -15.82
N VAL A 897 37.99 37.11 -16.43
CA VAL A 897 39.06 36.82 -17.40
C VAL A 897 38.45 36.37 -18.71
N LYS A 898 38.86 37.01 -19.81
CA LYS A 898 38.35 36.68 -21.14
C LYS A 898 39.19 35.58 -21.78
N HIS A 899 38.55 34.47 -22.15
CA HIS A 899 39.18 33.39 -22.92
C HIS A 899 39.87 33.85 -24.20
N GLY A 900 40.94 33.15 -24.59
CA GLY A 900 41.75 33.40 -25.78
C GLY A 900 42.74 34.56 -25.63
N THR A 901 42.75 35.25 -24.49
CA THR A 901 43.71 36.32 -24.20
C THR A 901 45.03 35.75 -23.65
N PRO A 902 46.16 36.49 -23.75
CA PRO A 902 47.41 36.10 -23.09
C PRO A 902 47.25 35.92 -21.57
N GLU A 903 46.43 36.75 -20.95
CA GLU A 903 46.09 36.69 -19.52
C GLU A 903 45.38 35.38 -19.16
N ALA A 904 44.39 34.94 -19.95
CA ALA A 904 43.74 33.65 -19.76
C ALA A 904 44.72 32.47 -19.89
N ARG A 905 45.62 32.50 -20.88
CA ARG A 905 46.65 31.46 -21.05
C ARG A 905 47.64 31.41 -19.89
N GLU A 906 48.05 32.56 -19.36
CA GLU A 906 48.90 32.63 -18.17
C GLU A 906 48.17 32.06 -16.95
N LEU A 907 46.90 32.46 -16.74
CA LEU A 907 46.10 31.95 -15.63
C LEU A 907 45.90 30.44 -15.71
N ALA A 908 45.59 29.90 -16.90
CA ALA A 908 45.46 28.47 -17.12
C ALA A 908 46.75 27.72 -16.74
N ARG A 909 47.93 28.24 -17.15
CA ARG A 909 49.23 27.67 -16.76
C ARG A 909 49.49 27.76 -15.25
N ARG A 910 49.09 28.84 -14.60
CA ARG A 910 49.22 29.00 -13.14
C ARG A 910 48.39 27.94 -12.40
N ILE A 911 47.15 27.73 -12.83
CA ILE A 911 46.27 26.69 -12.27
C ILE A 911 46.86 25.31 -12.55
N GLU A 912 47.28 25.04 -13.79
CA GLU A 912 47.92 23.77 -14.14
C GLU A 912 49.17 23.48 -13.28
N SER A 913 50.05 24.47 -13.15
CA SER A 913 51.30 24.34 -12.39
C SER A 913 51.03 24.11 -10.91
N PHE A 914 49.98 24.72 -10.35
CA PHE A 914 49.61 24.54 -8.95
C PHE A 914 49.16 23.11 -8.65
N TYR A 915 48.30 22.53 -9.49
CA TYR A 915 47.77 21.17 -9.26
C TYR A 915 48.71 20.06 -9.74
N PHE A 916 49.42 20.27 -10.84
CA PHE A 916 50.17 19.20 -11.51
C PHE A 916 51.69 19.36 -11.45
N GLY A 917 52.18 20.49 -10.93
CA GLY A 917 53.61 20.81 -10.88
C GLY A 917 54.23 21.04 -12.26
N SER A 918 55.55 20.95 -12.34
CA SER A 918 56.31 21.18 -13.58
C SER A 918 56.06 20.14 -14.69
N GLU A 919 55.48 18.99 -14.35
CA GLU A 919 55.16 17.92 -15.31
C GLU A 919 53.88 18.20 -16.11
N GLY A 920 53.06 19.17 -15.69
CA GLY A 920 51.80 19.52 -16.35
C GLY A 920 50.70 18.48 -16.20
N TYR A 921 49.53 18.78 -16.78
CA TYR A 921 48.35 17.94 -16.72
C TYR A 921 48.62 16.53 -17.27
N SER A 922 48.17 15.52 -16.52
CA SER A 922 48.21 14.12 -16.94
C SER A 922 46.95 13.39 -16.48
N PRO A 923 46.25 12.63 -17.36
CA PRO A 923 45.09 11.83 -16.96
C PRO A 923 45.44 10.68 -15.99
N ARG A 924 46.73 10.42 -15.74
CA ARG A 924 47.21 9.46 -14.73
C ARG A 924 47.31 10.08 -13.33
N LYS A 925 47.35 11.41 -13.22
CA LYS A 925 47.34 12.18 -11.96
C LYS A 925 45.91 12.34 -11.46
N VAL A 926 45.29 11.21 -11.11
CA VAL A 926 43.84 11.13 -10.82
C VAL A 926 43.44 11.86 -9.53
N ASN A 927 44.31 11.92 -8.53
CA ASN A 927 44.03 12.67 -7.29
C ASN A 927 44.03 14.17 -7.56
N GLU A 928 45.02 14.65 -8.30
CA GLU A 928 45.18 16.05 -8.68
C GLU A 928 44.04 16.50 -9.60
N CYS A 929 43.61 15.64 -10.54
CA CYS A 929 42.41 15.89 -11.34
C CYS A 929 41.16 15.98 -10.46
N ALA A 930 41.00 15.10 -9.47
CA ALA A 930 39.85 15.13 -8.58
C ALA A 930 39.85 16.39 -7.70
N ASP A 931 41.02 16.81 -7.18
CA ASP A 931 41.16 18.02 -6.37
C ASP A 931 40.86 19.28 -7.17
N LEU A 932 41.42 19.40 -8.39
CA LEU A 932 41.10 20.50 -9.31
C LEU A 932 39.60 20.60 -9.54
N MET A 933 38.95 19.49 -9.87
CA MET A 933 37.51 19.46 -10.16
C MET A 933 36.66 19.72 -8.91
N SER A 934 37.08 19.26 -7.74
CA SER A 934 36.41 19.53 -6.45
C SER A 934 36.43 21.01 -6.13
N ASP A 935 37.60 21.63 -6.23
CA ASP A 935 37.77 23.02 -5.85
C ASP A 935 37.09 23.96 -6.86
N PHE A 936 37.28 23.69 -8.16
CA PHE A 936 36.73 24.49 -9.26
C PHE A 936 35.20 24.47 -9.30
N SER A 937 34.57 23.30 -9.16
CA SER A 937 33.11 23.17 -9.30
C SER A 937 32.35 23.42 -8.00
N PHE A 938 32.95 23.14 -6.84
CA PHE A 938 32.21 23.11 -5.58
C PHE A 938 32.86 23.96 -4.48
N ALA A 939 34.06 23.59 -4.02
CA ALA A 939 34.59 24.10 -2.75
C ALA A 939 34.75 25.63 -2.73
N ILE A 940 35.25 26.24 -3.81
CA ILE A 940 35.48 27.69 -3.84
C ILE A 940 34.17 28.50 -3.81
N LEU A 941 33.13 28.03 -4.50
CA LEU A 941 31.83 28.72 -4.59
C LEU A 941 30.98 28.47 -3.33
N MET A 942 31.15 27.31 -2.69
CA MET A 942 30.61 27.03 -1.36
C MET A 942 31.21 27.97 -0.31
N ARG A 943 32.54 28.15 -0.32
CA ARG A 943 33.21 29.10 0.57
C ARG A 943 32.78 30.55 0.32
N ALA A 944 32.74 30.97 -0.94
CA ALA A 944 32.27 32.30 -1.31
C ALA A 944 30.84 32.55 -0.80
N THR A 945 29.97 31.54 -0.92
CA THR A 945 28.59 31.60 -0.42
C THR A 945 28.53 31.71 1.10
N ALA A 946 29.33 30.92 1.83
CA ALA A 946 29.42 31.01 3.28
C ALA A 946 29.90 32.41 3.74
N GLU A 947 30.90 32.97 3.07
CA GLU A 947 31.38 34.33 3.35
C GLU A 947 30.29 35.38 3.09
N MET A 948 29.56 35.28 1.97
CA MET A 948 28.47 36.21 1.66
C MET A 948 27.30 36.10 2.65
N HIS A 949 26.97 34.90 3.14
CA HIS A 949 25.98 34.74 4.21
C HIS A 949 26.46 35.39 5.51
N ALA A 950 27.71 35.15 5.92
CA ALA A 950 28.30 35.77 7.11
C ALA A 950 28.33 37.30 7.03
N ARG A 951 28.64 37.87 5.84
CA ARG A 951 28.68 39.32 5.60
C ARG A 951 27.29 39.95 5.55
N TYR A 952 26.40 39.41 4.73
CA TYR A 952 25.19 40.12 4.30
C TYR A 952 23.88 39.53 4.83
N GLN A 953 23.87 38.26 5.27
CA GLN A 953 22.65 37.50 5.61
C GLN A 953 22.69 36.83 7.00
N HIS A 954 23.53 37.31 7.91
CA HIS A 954 23.81 36.69 9.22
C HIS A 954 22.70 36.79 10.29
N ARG A 955 21.44 36.99 9.89
CA ARG A 955 20.29 37.06 10.81
C ARG A 955 19.90 35.70 11.41
N SER A 956 20.53 34.62 10.97
CA SER A 956 20.33 33.26 11.45
C SER A 956 21.63 32.48 11.39
N PRO A 957 21.79 31.45 12.22
CA PRO A 957 23.02 30.68 12.28
C PRO A 957 23.27 29.95 10.95
N LEU A 958 24.51 30.03 10.50
CA LEU A 958 25.06 29.24 9.40
C LEU A 958 25.96 28.15 10.01
N TYR A 959 25.73 26.90 9.67
CA TYR A 959 26.61 25.78 9.97
C TYR A 959 27.29 25.30 8.69
N PHE A 960 28.57 24.95 8.78
CA PHE A 960 29.34 24.45 7.64
C PHE A 960 29.93 23.07 7.94
N TYR A 961 29.83 22.11 7.02
CA TYR A 961 30.47 20.80 7.14
C TYR A 961 31.40 20.48 5.98
N ARG A 962 32.30 19.54 6.22
CA ARG A 962 33.02 18.82 5.18
C ARG A 962 32.96 17.33 5.49
N PHE A 963 32.42 16.55 4.57
CA PHE A 963 32.28 15.10 4.75
C PHE A 963 33.51 14.38 4.18
N GLU A 964 34.27 13.71 5.05
CA GLU A 964 35.55 13.07 4.74
C GLU A 964 35.55 11.56 4.93
N TYR A 965 34.50 11.01 5.54
CA TYR A 965 34.43 9.59 5.80
C TYR A 965 34.32 8.78 4.49
N ASP A 966 35.24 7.84 4.30
CA ASP A 966 35.32 6.94 3.15
C ASP A 966 35.05 5.50 3.62
N GLY A 967 33.76 5.15 3.71
CA GLY A 967 33.28 3.88 4.27
C GLY A 967 32.38 3.10 3.32
N LEU A 968 31.80 2.00 3.81
CA LEU A 968 30.98 1.11 2.99
C LEU A 968 29.68 1.74 2.45
N LEU A 969 29.19 2.84 3.03
CA LEU A 969 27.97 3.53 2.57
C LEU A 969 28.24 4.65 1.54
N ASN A 970 29.50 4.88 1.17
CA ASN A 970 29.88 5.70 0.02
C ASN A 970 29.53 4.94 -1.27
N GLN A 971 28.25 4.97 -1.65
CA GLN A 971 27.71 4.11 -2.71
C GLN A 971 27.81 4.73 -4.10
N TYR A 972 27.80 6.06 -4.22
CA TYR A 972 27.83 6.73 -5.51
C TYR A 972 29.18 6.55 -6.20
N LYS A 973 30.30 6.58 -5.46
CA LYS A 973 31.63 6.25 -6.01
C LYS A 973 31.73 4.85 -6.61
N LYS A 974 30.88 3.90 -6.19
CA LYS A 974 30.93 2.49 -6.65
C LYS A 974 30.36 2.28 -8.06
N PHE A 975 29.64 3.26 -8.59
CA PHE A 975 29.19 3.23 -9.99
C PHE A 975 30.32 3.59 -10.98
N LEU A 976 31.53 3.88 -10.48
CA LEU A 976 32.68 4.26 -11.29
C LEU A 976 33.69 3.10 -11.35
N PRO A 977 34.35 2.88 -12.51
CA PRO A 977 35.18 1.69 -12.73
C PRO A 977 36.49 1.68 -11.91
N PHE A 978 36.95 2.85 -11.42
CA PHE A 978 38.21 2.98 -10.67
C PHE A 978 38.08 4.05 -9.55
N PRO A 979 37.39 3.75 -8.44
CA PRO A 979 37.26 4.69 -7.34
C PRO A 979 38.61 4.88 -6.62
N ILE A 980 38.98 6.13 -6.36
CA ILE A 980 40.10 6.52 -5.48
C ILE A 980 39.57 6.81 -4.07
N SER A 981 40.48 7.04 -3.13
CA SER A 981 40.12 7.33 -1.73
C SER A 981 39.52 8.74 -1.55
N GLY A 982 38.57 8.83 -0.63
CA GLY A 982 37.79 10.02 -0.31
C GLY A 982 36.31 9.86 -0.66
N ALA A 983 35.49 10.75 -0.10
CA ALA A 983 34.07 10.81 -0.35
C ALA A 983 33.78 11.60 -1.64
N TYR A 984 33.10 10.96 -2.59
CA TYR A 984 32.74 11.56 -3.87
C TYR A 984 31.44 12.34 -3.77
N HIS A 985 31.11 13.09 -4.83
CA HIS A 985 29.82 13.75 -4.96
C HIS A 985 28.66 12.78 -4.72
N ALA A 986 27.73 13.17 -3.84
CA ALA A 986 26.59 12.41 -3.33
C ALA A 986 26.87 11.24 -2.37
N ASP A 987 28.13 10.91 -2.03
CA ASP A 987 28.41 9.76 -1.17
C ASP A 987 27.86 9.91 0.26
N GLU A 988 27.67 11.13 0.76
CA GLU A 988 27.08 11.39 2.08
C GLU A 988 25.61 10.96 2.15
N LEU A 989 24.90 10.91 1.01
CA LEU A 989 23.49 10.52 0.95
C LEU A 989 23.28 9.07 1.39
N GLY A 990 24.26 8.18 1.21
CA GLY A 990 24.19 6.79 1.70
C GLY A 990 24.13 6.68 3.23
N TYR A 991 24.45 7.76 3.95
CA TYR A 991 24.37 7.86 5.41
C TYR A 991 23.07 8.51 5.90
N LEU A 992 22.26 9.08 5.01
CA LEU A 992 20.94 9.65 5.30
C LEU A 992 19.81 8.80 4.74
N PHE A 993 20.02 8.20 3.56
CA PHE A 993 19.06 7.37 2.85
C PHE A 993 19.61 5.97 2.63
N ARG A 994 18.69 5.00 2.66
CA ARG A 994 18.95 3.65 2.19
C ARG A 994 18.74 3.59 0.68
N MET A 995 19.82 3.38 -0.08
CA MET A 995 19.73 3.13 -1.53
C MET A 995 19.23 1.69 -1.78
N ARG A 996 17.93 1.50 -2.02
CA ARG A 996 17.34 0.16 -2.24
C ARG A 996 17.82 -0.51 -3.52
N MET A 997 18.26 0.23 -4.52
CA MET A 997 18.80 -0.36 -5.75
C MET A 997 20.21 -0.96 -5.59
N LEU A 998 20.93 -0.58 -4.53
CA LEU A 998 22.23 -1.14 -4.18
C LEU A 998 22.29 -1.34 -2.65
N PRO A 999 21.48 -2.25 -2.09
CA PRO A 999 21.32 -2.36 -0.65
C PRO A 999 22.64 -2.80 -0.01
N LYS A 1000 23.07 -2.06 1.03
CA LYS A 1000 24.26 -2.42 1.81
C LYS A 1000 23.94 -2.34 3.30
N GLU A 1001 23.99 -3.51 3.94
CA GLU A 1001 23.95 -3.60 5.39
C GLU A 1001 25.35 -3.39 5.98
N VAL A 1002 25.41 -2.72 7.12
CA VAL A 1002 26.64 -2.47 7.89
C VAL A 1002 26.49 -3.05 9.28
N HIS A 1003 27.60 -3.52 9.87
CA HIS A 1003 27.58 -4.09 11.21
C HIS A 1003 27.20 -2.99 12.23
N PRO A 1004 26.27 -3.21 13.19
CA PRO A 1004 25.79 -2.15 14.09
C PRO A 1004 26.87 -1.44 14.93
N GLN A 1005 28.00 -2.12 15.17
CA GLN A 1005 29.14 -1.58 15.92
C GLN A 1005 30.26 -1.03 15.04
N SER A 1006 30.09 -1.02 13.71
CA SER A 1006 31.07 -0.47 12.77
C SER A 1006 31.16 1.05 12.84
N ASP A 1007 32.27 1.60 12.35
CA ASP A 1007 32.42 3.05 12.18
C ASP A 1007 31.37 3.60 11.23
N GLU A 1008 31.01 2.87 10.16
CA GLU A 1008 29.96 3.27 9.23
C GLU A 1008 28.60 3.45 9.91
N ALA A 1009 28.24 2.50 10.78
CA ALA A 1009 27.01 2.59 11.55
C ALA A 1009 27.03 3.76 12.55
N ARG A 1010 28.20 4.06 13.13
CA ARG A 1010 28.38 5.23 14.01
C ARG A 1010 28.25 6.54 13.23
N VAL A 1011 28.95 6.69 12.11
CA VAL A 1011 28.87 7.88 11.24
C VAL A 1011 27.45 8.09 10.70
N ARG A 1012 26.76 7.03 10.28
CA ARG A 1012 25.35 7.08 9.87
C ARG A 1012 24.45 7.64 10.98
N ARG A 1013 24.60 7.14 12.21
CA ARG A 1013 23.83 7.65 13.37
C ARG A 1013 24.13 9.11 13.65
N TYR A 1014 25.39 9.53 13.60
CA TYR A 1014 25.77 10.93 13.81
C TYR A 1014 25.20 11.84 12.71
N MET A 1015 25.31 11.46 11.44
CA MET A 1015 24.72 12.19 10.31
C MET A 1015 23.21 12.34 10.46
N CYS A 1016 22.48 11.23 10.64
CA CYS A 1016 21.02 11.28 10.81
C CYS A 1016 20.62 12.11 12.04
N ARG A 1017 21.34 11.99 13.16
CA ARG A 1017 21.06 12.77 14.36
C ARG A 1017 21.30 14.26 14.14
N MET A 1018 22.42 14.66 13.53
CA MET A 1018 22.73 16.06 13.25
C MET A 1018 21.73 16.70 12.28
N TRP A 1019 21.36 16.01 11.19
CA TRP A 1019 20.39 16.51 10.22
C TRP A 1019 19.00 16.63 10.83
N THR A 1020 18.55 15.64 11.60
CA THR A 1020 17.23 15.71 12.25
C THR A 1020 17.21 16.70 13.41
N ASN A 1021 18.28 16.86 14.18
CA ASN A 1021 18.41 17.92 15.20
C ASN A 1021 18.33 19.30 14.57
N PHE A 1022 19.07 19.51 13.47
CA PHE A 1022 18.97 20.74 12.72
C PHE A 1022 17.52 20.96 12.28
N ALA A 1023 16.84 19.92 11.76
CA ALA A 1023 15.44 20.02 11.38
C ALA A 1023 14.51 20.38 12.55
N ARG A 1024 14.75 19.84 13.75
CA ARG A 1024 13.95 20.17 14.94
C ARG A 1024 14.20 21.60 15.43
N TYR A 1025 15.46 21.97 15.60
CA TYR A 1025 15.89 23.06 16.47
C TYR A 1025 16.59 24.21 15.73
N GLY A 1026 17.03 23.98 14.49
CA GLY A 1026 17.90 24.91 13.75
C GLY A 1026 19.35 24.86 14.23
N ASP A 1027 19.69 23.83 15.01
CA ASP A 1027 21.01 23.57 15.59
C ASP A 1027 21.30 22.06 15.46
N PRO A 1028 22.38 21.65 14.77
CA PRO A 1028 22.70 20.23 14.57
C PRO A 1028 23.20 19.51 15.84
N THR A 1029 23.68 20.24 16.86
CA THR A 1029 24.22 19.67 18.11
C THR A 1029 23.69 20.45 19.34
N PRO A 1030 22.36 20.56 19.51
CA PRO A 1030 21.78 21.41 20.53
C PRO A 1030 22.22 20.96 21.93
N LEU A 1031 22.35 21.91 22.87
CA LEU A 1031 22.95 21.66 24.19
C LEU A 1031 22.28 20.56 25.02
N HIS A 1032 21.01 20.25 24.76
CA HIS A 1032 20.25 19.22 25.46
C HIS A 1032 20.38 17.82 24.85
N ASP A 1033 21.13 17.66 23.76
CA ASP A 1033 21.35 16.36 23.13
C ASP A 1033 22.72 15.77 23.47
N GLU A 1034 22.75 14.86 24.44
CA GLU A 1034 23.97 14.19 24.90
C GLU A 1034 24.42 13.02 23.99
N SER A 1035 23.66 12.70 22.93
CA SER A 1035 23.99 11.57 22.04
C SER A 1035 25.16 11.84 21.08
N LEU A 1036 25.58 13.11 20.93
CA LEU A 1036 26.69 13.54 20.11
C LEU A 1036 27.85 14.01 21.03
N PRO A 1037 29.06 13.44 20.91
CA PRO A 1037 30.16 13.71 21.85
C PRO A 1037 30.91 15.03 21.58
N TYR A 1038 30.41 15.88 20.68
CA TYR A 1038 31.07 17.11 20.23
C TYR A 1038 30.03 18.22 19.99
N ARG A 1039 30.51 19.47 19.97
CA ARG A 1039 29.69 20.66 19.67
C ARG A 1039 30.04 21.23 18.31
N TRP A 1040 29.04 21.40 17.46
CA TRP A 1040 29.16 22.08 16.18
C TRP A 1040 28.81 23.56 16.36
N THR A 1041 29.80 24.44 16.26
CA THR A 1041 29.60 25.88 16.39
C THR A 1041 29.27 26.53 15.04
N PRO A 1042 28.36 27.52 14.99
CA PRO A 1042 28.02 28.22 13.75
C PRO A 1042 29.15 29.15 13.29
N VAL A 1043 29.12 29.50 12.00
CA VAL A 1043 29.98 30.50 11.37
C VAL A 1043 29.68 31.89 11.97
N PRO A 1044 30.69 32.62 12.45
CA PRO A 1044 30.47 33.95 13.04
C PRO A 1044 30.05 34.98 11.98
N PRO A 1045 29.21 35.96 12.34
CA PRO A 1045 28.88 37.08 11.47
C PRO A 1045 30.11 37.94 11.18
N MET A 1046 30.11 38.63 10.05
CA MET A 1046 31.14 39.59 9.69
C MET A 1046 30.50 40.87 9.16
N GLU A 1047 31.11 42.02 9.41
CA GLU A 1047 30.61 43.28 8.84
C GLU A 1047 30.79 43.29 7.31
N PRO A 1048 29.80 43.78 6.54
CA PRO A 1048 29.84 43.84 5.07
C PRO A 1048 31.18 44.32 4.49
N ASP A 1049 31.71 45.43 5.00
CA ASP A 1049 32.91 46.10 4.50
C ASP A 1049 34.19 45.71 5.27
N SER A 1050 34.13 44.66 6.11
CA SER A 1050 35.29 44.21 6.89
C SER A 1050 36.42 43.72 5.98
N THR A 1051 37.62 44.23 6.22
CA THR A 1051 38.87 43.75 5.60
C THR A 1051 39.53 42.61 6.38
N ALA A 1052 38.95 42.22 7.52
CA ALA A 1052 39.46 41.10 8.31
C ALA A 1052 39.38 39.78 7.50
N PRO A 1053 40.35 38.87 7.68
CA PRO A 1053 40.31 37.58 7.00
C PRO A 1053 39.09 36.76 7.46
N PHE A 1054 38.32 36.27 6.50
CA PHE A 1054 37.23 35.33 6.75
C PHE A 1054 37.78 33.94 7.04
N HIS A 1055 37.67 33.51 8.30
CA HIS A 1055 37.96 32.15 8.75
C HIS A 1055 36.65 31.35 8.81
N LEU A 1056 36.61 30.20 8.13
CA LEU A 1056 35.41 29.36 8.06
C LEU A 1056 35.52 28.20 9.05
N PRO A 1057 34.88 28.28 10.24
CA PRO A 1057 34.75 27.10 11.09
C PRO A 1057 33.81 26.08 10.41
N TYR A 1058 34.18 24.81 10.45
CA TYR A 1058 33.37 23.73 9.91
C TYR A 1058 33.46 22.47 10.75
N LEU A 1059 32.41 21.64 10.70
CA LEU A 1059 32.49 20.29 11.24
C LEU A 1059 33.10 19.36 10.19
N ARG A 1060 34.26 18.80 10.52
CA ARG A 1060 34.91 17.74 9.75
C ARG A 1060 34.23 16.43 10.12
N ILE A 1061 33.52 15.81 9.18
CA ILE A 1061 32.76 14.57 9.41
C ILE A 1061 33.55 13.39 8.84
N ASN A 1062 34.35 12.76 9.69
CA ASN A 1062 35.00 11.47 9.50
C ASN A 1062 34.41 10.44 10.49
N ASP A 1063 35.19 9.45 10.90
CA ASP A 1063 34.87 8.46 11.94
C ASP A 1063 34.82 9.04 13.38
N GLU A 1064 35.47 10.19 13.60
CA GLU A 1064 35.51 10.95 14.85
C GLU A 1064 35.29 12.45 14.58
N PRO A 1065 34.03 12.92 14.41
CA PRO A 1065 33.78 14.27 13.94
C PRO A 1065 34.32 15.35 14.88
N GLU A 1066 34.94 16.37 14.32
CA GLU A 1066 35.61 17.45 15.06
C GLU A 1066 35.43 18.81 14.39
N MET A 1067 35.46 19.88 15.20
CA MET A 1067 35.48 21.25 14.66
C MET A 1067 36.88 21.58 14.13
N ALA A 1068 36.93 22.06 12.90
CA ALA A 1068 38.15 22.53 12.24
C ALA A 1068 37.90 23.91 11.60
N VAL A 1069 38.94 24.52 11.04
CA VAL A 1069 38.86 25.85 10.43
C VAL A 1069 39.52 25.83 9.06
N ASP A 1070 38.90 26.51 8.09
CA ASP A 1070 39.39 26.70 6.73
C ASP A 1070 39.65 25.37 6.00
N PRO A 1071 38.59 24.67 5.54
CA PRO A 1071 38.76 23.41 4.83
C PRO A 1071 39.55 23.63 3.53
N ASP A 1072 40.42 22.67 3.19
CA ASP A 1072 41.25 22.72 1.97
C ASP A 1072 42.12 23.98 1.85
N LYS A 1073 42.58 24.50 3.00
CA LYS A 1073 43.21 25.82 3.14
C LYS A 1073 44.19 26.20 2.03
N GLU A 1074 45.18 25.36 1.71
CA GLU A 1074 46.21 25.69 0.71
C GLU A 1074 45.62 25.91 -0.69
N ARG A 1075 44.70 25.04 -1.11
CA ARG A 1075 44.06 25.13 -2.44
C ARG A 1075 43.06 26.28 -2.49
N ILE A 1076 42.33 26.50 -1.41
CA ILE A 1076 41.41 27.64 -1.28
C ILE A 1076 42.16 28.97 -1.26
N ASP A 1077 43.30 29.07 -0.56
CA ASP A 1077 44.13 30.29 -0.55
C ASP A 1077 44.69 30.60 -1.94
N PHE A 1078 45.03 29.57 -2.72
CA PHE A 1078 45.41 29.72 -4.12
C PHE A 1078 44.28 30.34 -4.95
N TRP A 1079 43.07 29.79 -4.88
CA TRP A 1079 41.92 30.35 -5.58
C TRP A 1079 41.57 31.75 -5.09
N LYS A 1080 41.60 31.99 -3.77
CA LYS A 1080 41.30 33.30 -3.19
C LYS A 1080 42.21 34.39 -3.78
N LYS A 1081 43.52 34.13 -3.89
CA LYS A 1081 44.46 35.06 -4.55
C LYS A 1081 44.07 35.37 -5.99
N ILE A 1082 43.61 34.37 -6.74
CA ILE A 1082 43.13 34.55 -8.12
C ILE A 1082 41.87 35.42 -8.14
N TYR A 1083 40.89 35.16 -7.26
CA TYR A 1083 39.69 35.98 -7.18
C TYR A 1083 39.98 37.42 -6.70
N ASP A 1084 40.93 37.60 -5.79
CA ASP A 1084 41.37 38.92 -5.34
C ASP A 1084 42.00 39.71 -6.52
N GLU A 1085 42.83 39.04 -7.33
CA GLU A 1085 43.48 39.61 -8.52
C GLU A 1085 42.48 40.01 -9.62
N PHE A 1086 41.55 39.13 -9.99
CA PHE A 1086 40.68 39.33 -11.16
C PHE A 1086 39.32 39.96 -10.84
N ASN A 1087 38.81 39.79 -9.62
CA ASN A 1087 37.48 40.26 -9.22
C ASN A 1087 37.51 41.30 -8.07
N GLY A 1088 38.67 41.54 -7.46
CA GLY A 1088 38.80 42.39 -6.27
C GLY A 1088 38.28 41.73 -4.98
N GLY A 1089 38.07 40.42 -4.99
CA GLY A 1089 37.60 39.66 -3.83
C GLY A 1089 36.74 38.45 -4.17
N LEU A 1090 36.82 37.40 -3.36
CA LEU A 1090 36.00 36.20 -3.50
C LEU A 1090 34.48 36.47 -3.31
N HIS A 1091 34.12 37.50 -2.54
CA HIS A 1091 32.73 37.94 -2.31
C HIS A 1091 32.15 38.78 -3.46
N ASN A 1092 32.94 39.05 -4.51
CA ASN A 1092 32.51 39.82 -5.69
C ASN A 1092 32.61 38.99 -7.00
N PRO A 1093 31.97 37.82 -7.11
CA PRO A 1093 32.00 37.05 -8.34
C PRO A 1093 31.35 37.86 -9.48
N VAL A 1094 32.08 38.01 -10.59
CA VAL A 1094 31.62 38.78 -11.76
C VAL A 1094 31.07 37.82 -12.81
N TYR A 1095 29.84 38.07 -13.26
CA TYR A 1095 29.37 37.55 -14.55
C TYR A 1095 29.26 38.76 -15.47
N LYS A 1096 30.12 38.85 -16.49
CA LYS A 1096 29.78 39.69 -17.63
C LYS A 1096 28.58 39.02 -18.30
N LEU A 1097 27.42 39.65 -18.13
CA LEU A 1097 26.16 39.31 -18.80
C LEU A 1097 26.40 39.15 -20.30
#